data_AF-A0A099KZ49-F1
#
_entry.id   AF-A0A099KZ49-F1
#
_cell.length_a   1.000
_cell.length_b   1.000
_cell.length_c   1.000
_cell.angle_alpha   90.00
_cell.angle_beta   90.00
_cell.angle_gamma   90.00
#
_symmetry.space_group_name_H-M   'P 1'
#
loop_
_entity.id
_entity.type
_entity.pdbx_description
1 polymer ?
#
loop_
_entity_poly.entity_id
_entity_poly.type
_entity_poly.pdbx_seq_one_letter_code
_entity_poly.pdbx_strand_id
1 'polypeptide(L)'
;MILKKNIIAFAIASLLVGCGGGGEESVAPEPSPTPEPIPAPEPDPVPDTSAAVTFLLTGAVSVVTTNNTAVATPGGSSLVGAAKSANGKLNSFTFIDADNTEDFKQKKRAALAPRGRSSNAVAKEGEGGSASNLFIIDENGAMNFAAETEYDFKVSYSVVKDLKNEDGETEQFVYFAITNHDKHDGITPNDFWLSLEFIKATGNCAIFKVATTDGAWNCVAANTLPISMDVSYHQTMSDDKRKPLQVDEQGNVFVLARNLIITNELDTTGDGINDLYDLQPDWNVQPTIRKINPAGEVKEITRDDTWVQSYIKIDEDSLVYSYWGDNTGLKMIVGLAGDTQSTVELGKQGYWNDFFYAIDDHNTIIFSQNGGENNKGISFGQKSTTFAGGAETFNLNTKPFSSNSWDSTPRRVILADDGSIYGLFEDYTWNNDTQLSESWANLKRILPYSKATFARFNVGSNWWGYFDNGKRNIQLSKGYAFYLEDESHNAYGKRTNIKAVRMVDGELTTMLDGEWTTERYEISTWKLSGDIIYFSGFDSANSQMIAGQVDTLKMKQGASVDEYLTIGASASIVGENNVIEDYEVLRASESDNFTGGNPRIVQVYSDPENVYSASVEFNKYMSADSVNALISVNYQSELDETVDVTSMKVWLGRRLHLIFDSNYVIDDEGKTDPLPYDTDLNISVGGDALDLEGLQLLMSETPLTTKFTTRPETGFYTSLAEVIDGVSDGTVLRHSAAVDNNGKQAAVNLATDIKTINHRVEFSTPAIIEGRFTLRLTDPYQVNWNNVANNVIDTADSNREWHSFDWFDVDVHKNVYRQYRADNAQIDVKWERILDSLTVTPTTVADVDGKVFLDTAIAKTYIEIPDHYENIDGVMFSHQYDSLSAKNVRKNLTTGVKYHSQAGYMTDSDTEIVYHHSFGEWRDTEGNVLPPAANTVYTQEQWLDEVSGDILSDNLQWVGQTWMNIADNTEIFTRENTNWVENYYASDIDGDTKIDVSALAAFGGRTLAEGEIAEVTRDWLSTWEWQADFVAANFEKSTDDYRWFSFAEFGGYGLNNAQRNFNHIGLDNTYTNHFSHDWSNTINKDLVTNSTWLKHTFEYTTDAQDSSKVNLSYVVTDTEGVEVYNMTKALFVDVFEASWQYFTADDAQGGFGLQLSIENNGSTSIDNLKVTDLTDLDNVDTGGVIFSSEFTNGNEGVFVKVQN
;
A
#
# COMPACT_ATOMS: atom_id res chain seq x y z
N MET A 1 4.14 23.48 -49.19
CA MET A 1 4.48 24.70 -49.96
C MET A 1 5.94 25.03 -49.69
N ILE A 2 6.79 24.96 -50.73
CA ILE A 2 7.96 25.83 -50.99
C ILE A 2 8.99 26.06 -49.84
N LEU A 3 10.08 25.28 -49.93
CA LEU A 3 11.53 25.64 -49.84
C LEU A 3 12.12 26.25 -48.55
N LYS A 4 13.30 25.88 -48.00
CA LYS A 4 14.32 24.78 -48.15
C LYS A 4 14.89 24.51 -46.72
N LYS A 5 15.57 23.41 -46.31
CA LYS A 5 16.36 22.27 -46.86
C LYS A 5 17.90 22.44 -47.01
N ASN A 6 18.63 21.45 -46.45
CA ASN A 6 20.08 21.12 -46.52
C ASN A 6 20.94 21.77 -45.40
N ILE A 7 21.61 21.08 -44.45
CA ILE A 7 22.36 19.79 -44.39
C ILE A 7 23.72 19.84 -45.14
N ILE A 8 24.84 19.54 -44.43
CA ILE A 8 25.90 18.53 -44.75
C ILE A 8 27.29 18.84 -44.08
N ALA A 9 27.68 17.92 -43.18
CA ALA A 9 28.99 17.27 -42.93
C ALA A 9 30.36 18.00 -42.72
N PHE A 10 31.07 17.46 -41.72
CA PHE A 10 32.51 17.12 -41.63
C PHE A 10 33.43 17.35 -42.85
N ALA A 11 34.63 17.87 -42.59
CA ALA A 11 35.88 17.46 -43.26
C ALA A 11 37.12 17.73 -42.37
N ILE A 12 38.14 16.88 -42.49
CA ILE A 12 39.42 16.91 -41.76
C ILE A 12 40.59 17.25 -42.72
N ALA A 13 41.68 17.79 -42.16
CA ALA A 13 43.05 17.86 -42.70
C ALA A 13 43.48 18.92 -43.75
N SER A 14 44.39 19.79 -43.29
CA SER A 14 45.76 19.99 -43.81
C SER A 14 46.01 20.37 -45.28
N LEU A 15 46.66 21.53 -45.51
CA LEU A 15 47.95 21.61 -46.23
C LEU A 15 48.66 22.99 -46.13
N LEU A 16 49.94 23.02 -46.48
CA LEU A 16 50.96 24.07 -46.26
C LEU A 16 51.36 24.82 -47.56
N VAL A 17 52.28 25.81 -47.40
CA VAL A 17 53.03 26.56 -48.44
C VAL A 17 52.23 27.72 -49.08
N GLY A 18 52.69 28.97 -49.22
CA GLY A 18 53.96 29.69 -48.91
C GLY A 18 53.89 31.12 -49.51
N CYS A 19 54.92 31.99 -49.60
CA CYS A 19 56.30 32.00 -49.08
C CYS A 19 56.94 33.40 -49.32
N GLY A 20 57.73 33.97 -48.38
CA GLY A 20 58.62 35.14 -48.57
C GLY A 20 58.46 36.26 -47.53
N GLY A 21 59.51 36.92 -47.03
CA GLY A 21 60.95 36.67 -47.20
C GLY A 21 61.84 37.84 -46.72
N GLY A 22 62.99 37.54 -46.10
CA GLY A 22 64.04 38.51 -45.69
C GLY A 22 63.73 39.30 -44.40
N GLY A 23 64.64 39.53 -43.45
CA GLY A 23 66.03 39.08 -43.32
C GLY A 23 67.03 40.23 -43.22
N GLU A 24 67.35 40.69 -42.01
CA GLU A 24 68.59 41.42 -41.70
C GLU A 24 68.92 41.34 -40.21
N GLU A 25 70.21 41.21 -39.87
CA GLU A 25 70.71 41.09 -38.50
C GLU A 25 70.85 42.47 -37.84
N SER A 26 70.49 42.61 -36.57
CA SER A 26 71.02 43.68 -35.72
C SER A 26 71.17 43.24 -34.27
N VAL A 27 72.16 43.85 -33.59
CA VAL A 27 72.75 43.36 -32.34
C VAL A 27 71.97 43.85 -31.12
N ALA A 28 72.00 43.06 -30.05
CA ALA A 28 71.27 43.30 -28.80
C ALA A 28 71.61 44.64 -28.11
N PRO A 29 70.61 45.32 -27.52
CA PRO A 29 70.82 46.28 -26.44
C PRO A 29 70.89 45.58 -25.06
N GLU A 30 71.72 46.12 -24.16
CA GLU A 30 71.81 45.66 -22.77
C GLU A 30 70.51 45.94 -21.98
N PRO A 31 70.17 45.12 -20.97
CA PRO A 31 69.06 45.44 -20.07
C PRO A 31 69.40 46.67 -19.22
N SER A 32 68.49 47.64 -19.20
CA SER A 32 68.53 48.77 -18.26
C SER A 32 68.42 48.24 -16.82
N PRO A 33 69.13 48.82 -15.83
CA PRO A 33 69.08 48.33 -14.46
C PRO A 33 67.67 48.43 -13.86
N THR A 34 67.23 47.33 -13.25
CA THR A 34 66.03 47.26 -12.42
C THR A 34 66.12 48.30 -11.29
N PRO A 35 65.11 49.14 -11.07
CA PRO A 35 65.05 49.98 -9.87
C PRO A 35 65.04 49.09 -8.61
N GLU A 36 65.71 49.52 -7.55
CA GLU A 36 65.55 48.87 -6.25
C GLU A 36 64.07 48.89 -5.84
N PRO A 37 63.56 47.82 -5.19
CA PRO A 37 62.18 47.82 -4.73
C PRO A 37 62.01 48.94 -3.71
N ILE A 38 61.09 49.86 -4.02
CA ILE A 38 60.54 50.77 -3.01
C ILE A 38 59.95 49.86 -1.91
N PRO A 39 60.35 50.00 -0.64
CA PRO A 39 59.72 49.23 0.42
C PRO A 39 58.21 49.52 0.36
N ALA A 40 57.40 48.46 0.40
CA ALA A 40 55.97 48.64 0.52
C ALA A 40 55.70 49.57 1.72
N PRO A 41 54.72 50.50 1.62
CA PRO A 41 54.29 51.23 2.80
C PRO A 41 53.98 50.20 3.89
N GLU A 42 54.36 50.48 5.14
CA GLU A 42 53.85 49.71 6.27
C GLU A 42 52.33 49.67 6.14
N PRO A 43 51.67 48.51 6.31
CA PRO A 43 50.23 48.47 6.30
C PRO A 43 49.73 49.44 7.38
N ASP A 44 48.90 50.40 6.99
CA ASP A 44 48.29 51.33 7.93
C ASP A 44 47.63 50.53 9.06
N PRO A 45 47.73 50.99 10.31
CA PRO A 45 47.21 50.24 11.45
C PRO A 45 45.72 49.99 11.26
N VAL A 46 45.37 48.70 11.09
CA VAL A 46 43.98 48.23 11.11
C VAL A 46 43.32 48.82 12.35
N PRO A 47 42.16 49.50 12.23
CA PRO A 47 41.45 50.02 13.40
C PRO A 47 41.24 48.90 14.42
N ASP A 48 41.48 49.20 15.70
CA ASP A 48 41.37 48.21 16.78
C ASP A 48 39.90 47.86 17.03
N THR A 49 39.35 46.96 16.21
CA THR A 49 37.96 46.51 16.26
C THR A 49 37.63 45.74 17.55
N SER A 50 38.64 45.29 18.31
CA SER A 50 38.44 44.59 19.58
C SER A 50 37.70 45.43 20.63
N ALA A 51 37.75 46.76 20.52
CA ALA A 51 37.07 47.68 21.42
C ALA A 51 35.55 47.82 21.16
N ALA A 52 35.01 47.31 20.04
CA ALA A 52 33.61 47.53 19.66
C ALA A 52 32.62 46.58 20.37
N VAL A 53 33.05 45.38 20.74
CA VAL A 53 32.22 44.36 21.40
C VAL A 53 33.06 43.35 22.19
N THR A 54 32.57 42.96 23.37
CA THR A 54 33.10 41.87 24.19
C THR A 54 32.01 40.80 24.35
N PHE A 55 32.29 39.55 23.98
CA PHE A 55 31.32 38.45 24.14
C PHE A 55 31.51 37.75 25.49
N LEU A 56 30.40 37.35 26.10
CA LEU A 56 30.31 36.79 27.45
C LEU A 56 29.81 35.35 27.42
N LEU A 57 30.48 34.48 26.66
CA LEU A 57 30.08 33.07 26.52
C LEU A 57 30.64 32.13 27.60
N THR A 58 31.67 32.55 28.33
CA THR A 58 32.33 31.74 29.35
C THR A 58 31.36 31.25 30.43
N GLY A 59 31.23 29.93 30.56
CA GLY A 59 30.39 29.29 31.58
C GLY A 59 28.92 29.11 31.18
N ALA A 60 28.51 29.56 29.99
CA ALA A 60 27.17 29.32 29.47
C ALA A 60 26.88 27.80 29.25
N VAL A 61 25.59 27.46 29.29
CA VAL A 61 25.06 26.11 29.00
C VAL A 61 24.25 26.13 27.69
N SER A 62 23.59 27.24 27.39
CA SER A 62 22.96 27.48 26.09
C SER A 62 23.06 28.96 25.67
N VAL A 63 22.95 29.18 24.36
CA VAL A 63 22.81 30.48 23.69
C VAL A 63 21.39 30.58 23.14
N VAL A 64 20.77 31.74 23.26
CA VAL A 64 19.36 31.95 22.92
C VAL A 64 19.20 33.29 22.22
N THR A 65 18.40 33.36 21.14
CA THR A 65 17.99 34.63 20.53
C THR A 65 16.48 34.85 20.70
N THR A 66 16.03 36.10 20.69
CA THR A 66 14.60 36.45 20.78
C THR A 66 14.14 37.29 19.58
N ASN A 67 12.86 37.16 19.21
CA ASN A 67 12.28 37.91 18.08
C ASN A 67 12.47 39.44 18.24
N ASN A 68 12.39 39.93 19.47
CA ASN A 68 12.61 41.33 19.83
C ASN A 68 13.94 41.50 20.57
N THR A 69 14.64 42.61 20.32
CA THR A 69 15.81 43.02 21.13
C THR A 69 15.34 43.56 22.49
N ALA A 70 16.17 43.44 23.52
CA ALA A 70 15.88 43.90 24.87
C ALA A 70 16.92 44.87 25.40
N VAL A 71 16.54 45.59 26.46
CA VAL A 71 17.45 46.34 27.34
C VAL A 71 17.34 45.83 28.78
N ALA A 72 18.45 45.81 29.51
CA ALA A 72 18.45 45.50 30.94
C ALA A 72 17.85 46.68 31.74
N THR A 73 16.87 46.42 32.61
CA THR A 73 16.13 47.48 33.29
C THR A 73 16.89 48.02 34.52
N PRO A 74 17.21 49.33 34.61
CA PRO A 74 17.93 49.88 35.76
C PRO A 74 17.15 49.73 37.09
N GLY A 75 17.66 48.91 38.01
CA GLY A 75 17.10 48.72 39.36
C GLY A 75 15.90 47.77 39.45
N GLY A 76 15.56 47.05 38.38
CA GLY A 76 14.42 46.13 38.31
C GLY A 76 14.62 44.78 39.00
N SER A 77 14.91 44.71 40.30
CA SER A 77 14.78 43.42 41.00
C SER A 77 13.32 43.13 41.32
N SER A 78 12.67 42.26 40.54
CA SER A 78 11.30 41.84 40.77
C SER A 78 11.16 41.11 42.12
N LEU A 79 10.12 41.48 42.88
CA LEU A 79 9.72 40.85 44.15
C LEU A 79 8.24 40.48 44.05
N VAL A 80 7.93 39.40 43.33
CA VAL A 80 6.57 38.87 43.20
C VAL A 80 6.58 37.34 43.27
N GLY A 81 5.89 36.79 44.28
CA GLY A 81 4.95 35.69 44.02
C GLY A 81 5.42 34.24 43.85
N ALA A 82 6.44 33.77 44.56
CA ALA A 82 6.58 32.37 45.01
C ALA A 82 6.24 31.18 44.06
N ALA A 83 7.28 30.58 43.46
CA ALA A 83 7.48 29.12 43.48
C ALA A 83 8.96 28.73 43.32
N LYS A 84 9.46 27.88 44.24
CA LYS A 84 10.63 26.97 44.19
C LYS A 84 12.00 27.34 43.54
N SER A 85 12.25 28.52 42.98
CA SER A 85 13.63 28.90 42.60
C SER A 85 14.48 29.14 43.86
N ALA A 86 15.57 28.37 44.00
CA ALA A 86 16.49 28.47 45.13
C ALA A 86 17.59 29.52 44.86
N ASN A 87 17.57 30.61 45.63
CA ASN A 87 18.67 31.58 45.79
C ASN A 87 19.16 32.32 44.53
N GLY A 88 18.32 33.18 43.96
CA GLY A 88 18.76 34.22 43.01
C GLY A 88 17.82 35.41 42.94
N LYS A 89 18.34 36.60 42.62
CA LYS A 89 17.51 37.67 42.03
C LYS A 89 17.59 37.48 40.51
N LEU A 90 16.47 37.18 39.86
CA LEU A 90 16.42 37.11 38.40
C LEU A 90 16.71 38.49 37.79
N ASN A 91 17.39 38.48 36.65
CA ASN A 91 17.56 39.66 35.81
C ASN A 91 16.20 40.11 35.24
N SER A 92 16.07 41.42 35.01
CA SER A 92 14.87 42.06 34.46
C SER A 92 15.19 42.68 33.11
N PHE A 93 14.48 42.24 32.08
CA PHE A 93 14.63 42.73 30.72
C PHE A 93 13.33 43.40 30.23
N THR A 94 13.49 44.48 29.48
CA THR A 94 12.41 45.12 28.73
C THR A 94 12.64 44.83 27.25
N PHE A 95 11.80 43.98 26.65
CA PHE A 95 11.83 43.72 25.21
C PHE A 95 11.18 44.86 24.44
N ILE A 96 11.71 45.14 23.26
CA ILE A 96 11.33 46.28 22.41
C ILE A 96 10.71 45.75 21.12
N ASP A 97 9.41 45.47 21.18
CA ASP A 97 8.58 45.24 20.00
C ASP A 97 8.38 46.56 19.25
N ALA A 98 8.78 46.66 17.98
CA ALA A 98 8.77 47.89 17.21
C ALA A 98 8.42 47.66 15.74
N ASP A 99 7.76 48.64 15.10
CA ASP A 99 7.35 48.52 13.69
C ASP A 99 8.48 48.91 12.72
N ASN A 100 9.41 49.75 13.15
CA ASN A 100 10.53 50.29 12.35
C ASN A 100 11.64 50.89 13.25
N THR A 101 12.76 51.28 12.67
CA THR A 101 13.95 51.79 13.38
C THR A 101 13.69 53.07 14.21
N GLU A 102 12.77 53.95 13.82
CA GLU A 102 12.46 55.16 14.60
C GLU A 102 11.52 54.87 15.78
N ASP A 103 10.53 53.99 15.59
CA ASP A 103 9.70 53.47 16.68
C ASP A 103 10.55 52.66 17.68
N PHE A 104 11.50 51.86 17.19
CA PHE A 104 12.50 51.18 18.01
C PHE A 104 13.29 52.16 18.88
N LYS A 105 13.90 53.20 18.29
CA LYS A 105 14.60 54.26 19.04
C LYS A 105 13.69 54.98 20.05
N GLN A 106 12.40 55.11 19.78
CA GLN A 106 11.44 55.72 20.71
C GLN A 106 11.12 54.79 21.88
N LYS A 107 10.80 53.53 21.62
CA LYS A 107 10.46 52.52 22.63
C LYS A 107 11.67 52.14 23.48
N LYS A 108 12.88 52.03 22.90
CA LYS A 108 14.16 51.88 23.62
C LYS A 108 14.37 53.01 24.64
N ARG A 109 14.21 54.27 24.23
CA ARG A 109 14.32 55.45 25.12
C ARG A 109 13.27 55.45 26.23
N ALA A 110 12.08 54.91 25.99
CA ALA A 110 11.05 54.72 27.02
C ALA A 110 11.40 53.58 27.99
N ALA A 111 12.00 52.49 27.50
CA ALA A 111 12.43 51.33 28.31
C ALA A 111 13.58 51.66 29.27
N LEU A 112 14.55 52.48 28.82
CA LEU A 112 15.69 52.95 29.63
C LEU A 112 15.33 54.12 30.57
N ALA A 113 14.12 54.67 30.48
CA ALA A 113 13.70 55.84 31.25
C ALA A 113 13.58 55.54 32.77
N PRO A 114 14.21 56.35 33.66
CA PRO A 114 13.97 56.23 35.10
C PRO A 114 12.50 56.47 35.45
N ARG A 115 11.83 55.47 36.04
CA ARG A 115 10.41 55.55 36.45
C ARG A 115 10.17 56.80 37.31
N GLY A 116 9.36 57.74 36.81
CA GLY A 116 8.92 58.93 37.55
C GLY A 116 9.53 60.28 37.15
N ARG A 117 10.30 60.38 36.06
CA ARG A 117 10.81 61.66 35.52
C ARG A 117 10.00 62.19 34.33
N SER A 118 10.13 63.48 34.02
CA SER A 118 9.42 64.13 32.92
C SER A 118 10.04 63.84 31.55
N SER A 119 9.23 63.88 30.49
CA SER A 119 9.63 63.56 29.11
C SER A 119 10.88 64.29 28.63
N ASN A 120 11.06 65.56 28.97
CA ASN A 120 12.23 66.35 28.59
C ASN A 120 13.52 65.97 29.35
N ALA A 121 13.42 65.29 30.49
CA ALA A 121 14.59 64.74 31.20
C ALA A 121 14.96 63.37 30.62
N VAL A 122 13.96 62.52 30.34
CA VAL A 122 14.13 61.22 29.68
C VAL A 122 14.83 61.36 28.33
N ALA A 123 14.48 62.37 27.54
CA ALA A 123 15.11 62.66 26.24
C ALA A 123 16.61 63.05 26.30
N LYS A 124 17.19 63.27 27.49
CA LYS A 124 18.62 63.57 27.68
C LYS A 124 19.38 62.54 28.51
N GLU A 125 18.67 61.61 29.16
CA GLU A 125 19.27 60.57 30.01
C GLU A 125 19.12 59.16 29.39
N GLY A 126 18.17 58.95 28.47
CA GLY A 126 17.89 57.67 27.83
C GLY A 126 18.69 57.35 26.56
N GLU A 127 19.78 58.09 26.27
CA GLU A 127 20.68 57.80 25.14
C GLU A 127 21.79 56.78 25.48
N GLY A 128 21.99 56.46 26.76
CA GLY A 128 22.98 55.48 27.21
C GLY A 128 22.41 54.08 27.43
N GLY A 129 22.95 53.10 26.70
CA GLY A 129 22.63 51.67 26.82
C GLY A 129 22.37 51.03 25.46
N SER A 130 22.98 49.89 25.19
CA SER A 130 22.72 49.04 24.01
C SER A 130 21.52 48.12 24.23
N ALA A 131 20.94 47.66 23.12
CA ALA A 131 19.93 46.64 23.06
C ALA A 131 20.40 45.45 22.22
N SER A 132 20.15 44.25 22.71
CA SER A 132 20.47 43.00 22.01
C SER A 132 19.35 41.99 22.18
N ASN A 133 19.21 41.06 21.23
CA ASN A 133 18.39 39.86 21.41
C ASN A 133 19.21 38.61 21.73
N LEU A 134 20.54 38.69 21.83
CA LEU A 134 21.42 37.55 22.05
C LEU A 134 21.70 37.37 23.55
N PHE A 135 21.31 36.21 24.07
CA PHE A 135 21.42 35.85 25.48
C PHE A 135 22.20 34.55 25.68
N ILE A 136 22.78 34.40 26.86
CA ILE A 136 23.23 33.12 27.40
C ILE A 136 22.36 32.71 28.58
N ILE A 137 22.24 31.40 28.80
CA ILE A 137 21.73 30.80 30.04
C ILE A 137 22.90 30.09 30.74
N ASP A 138 23.12 30.39 32.02
CA ASP A 138 24.18 29.77 32.83
C ASP A 138 23.73 28.45 33.50
N GLU A 139 24.64 27.80 34.23
CA GLU A 139 24.36 26.56 34.99
C GLU A 139 23.27 26.70 36.07
N ASN A 140 22.95 27.92 36.49
CA ASN A 140 21.90 28.22 37.47
C ASN A 140 20.55 28.54 36.79
N GLY A 141 20.50 28.48 35.45
CA GLY A 141 19.35 28.87 34.64
C GLY A 141 19.20 30.38 34.45
N ALA A 142 20.14 31.21 34.91
CA ALA A 142 20.01 32.67 34.85
C ALA A 142 20.36 33.20 33.45
N MET A 143 19.44 34.00 32.87
CA MET A 143 19.63 34.62 31.57
C MET A 143 20.43 35.93 31.66
N ASN A 144 21.48 36.07 30.85
CA ASN A 144 22.31 37.28 30.73
C ASN A 144 22.49 37.64 29.26
N PHE A 145 22.84 38.90 28.92
CA PHE A 145 23.25 39.22 27.55
C PHE A 145 24.55 38.49 27.21
N ALA A 146 24.65 37.98 25.98
CA ALA A 146 25.83 37.28 25.49
C ALA A 146 26.95 38.23 25.02
N ALA A 147 26.71 39.55 24.99
CA ALA A 147 27.69 40.54 24.57
C ALA A 147 27.51 41.88 25.28
N GLU A 148 28.62 42.57 25.53
CA GLU A 148 28.68 43.97 25.93
C GLU A 148 29.20 44.82 24.76
N THR A 149 28.46 45.87 24.40
CA THR A 149 28.77 46.82 23.33
C THR A 149 27.98 48.11 23.56
N GLU A 150 28.37 49.22 22.92
CA GLU A 150 27.59 50.48 22.93
C GLU A 150 26.51 50.52 21.83
N TYR A 151 26.58 49.62 20.84
CA TYR A 151 25.71 49.61 19.67
C TYR A 151 24.51 48.66 19.83
N ASP A 152 23.42 48.95 19.12
CA ASP A 152 22.27 48.03 19.04
C ASP A 152 22.54 46.96 17.97
N PHE A 153 22.19 45.71 18.25
CA PHE A 153 22.27 44.63 17.26
C PHE A 153 21.20 43.55 17.48
N LYS A 154 20.82 42.86 16.41
CA LYS A 154 19.90 41.71 16.43
C LYS A 154 20.52 40.54 15.66
N VAL A 155 20.73 39.42 16.33
CA VAL A 155 21.17 38.15 15.74
C VAL A 155 19.95 37.37 15.27
N SER A 156 19.98 36.91 14.02
CA SER A 156 18.88 36.16 13.42
C SER A 156 18.97 34.66 13.73
N TYR A 157 20.19 34.10 13.71
CA TYR A 157 20.46 32.72 14.12
C TYR A 157 21.92 32.51 14.52
N SER A 158 22.15 31.43 15.26
CA SER A 158 23.43 30.97 15.78
C SER A 158 23.71 29.51 15.41
N VAL A 159 24.99 29.10 15.42
CA VAL A 159 25.46 27.73 15.14
C VAL A 159 26.62 27.42 16.08
N VAL A 160 26.62 26.25 16.72
CA VAL A 160 27.72 25.77 17.56
C VAL A 160 28.57 24.78 16.75
N LYS A 161 29.90 24.89 16.85
CA LYS A 161 30.84 23.96 16.22
C LYS A 161 32.09 23.78 17.07
N ASP A 162 32.41 22.53 17.35
CA ASP A 162 33.71 22.15 17.92
C ASP A 162 34.74 22.01 16.78
N LEU A 163 35.91 22.62 16.95
CA LEU A 163 37.02 22.62 16.00
C LEU A 163 38.34 22.30 16.70
N LYS A 164 39.37 21.93 15.92
CA LYS A 164 40.74 21.86 16.43
C LYS A 164 41.39 23.24 16.41
N ASN A 165 41.96 23.65 17.55
CA ASN A 165 42.80 24.84 17.63
C ASN A 165 44.22 24.56 17.09
N GLU A 166 45.09 25.57 17.08
CA GLU A 166 46.47 25.45 16.55
C GLU A 166 47.33 24.42 17.32
N ASP A 167 47.01 24.16 18.59
CA ASP A 167 47.66 23.16 19.44
C ASP A 167 47.08 21.73 19.28
N GLY A 168 46.02 21.56 18.48
CA GLY A 168 45.33 20.28 18.25
C GLY A 168 44.31 19.87 19.33
N GLU A 169 44.07 20.75 20.30
CA GLU A 169 43.01 20.59 21.30
C GLU A 169 41.64 20.93 20.69
N THR A 170 40.57 20.34 21.21
CA THR A 170 39.21 20.66 20.75
C THR A 170 38.71 21.90 21.48
N GLU A 171 38.31 22.93 20.72
CA GLU A 171 37.73 24.16 21.22
C GLU A 171 36.37 24.42 20.56
N GLN A 172 35.41 24.87 21.36
CA GLN A 172 34.04 25.12 20.91
C GLN A 172 33.85 26.59 20.52
N PHE A 173 33.22 26.80 19.37
CA PHE A 173 32.91 28.12 18.83
C PHE A 173 31.40 28.28 18.61
N VAL A 174 30.90 29.47 18.92
CA VAL A 174 29.58 29.94 18.50
C VAL A 174 29.76 30.88 17.32
N TYR A 175 29.06 30.58 16.24
CA TYR A 175 28.91 31.44 15.08
C TYR A 175 27.55 32.11 15.15
N PHE A 176 27.46 33.41 14.89
CA PHE A 176 26.17 34.08 14.75
C PHE A 176 26.12 34.98 13.52
N ALA A 177 24.93 35.02 12.92
CA ALA A 177 24.61 35.75 11.72
C ALA A 177 23.63 36.89 12.03
N ILE A 178 23.97 38.09 11.58
CA ILE A 178 23.05 39.21 11.44
C ILE A 178 22.58 39.20 9.99
N THR A 179 21.31 38.89 9.76
CA THR A 179 20.80 38.69 8.40
C THR A 179 20.08 39.92 7.86
N ASN A 180 19.72 39.84 6.58
CA ASN A 180 18.73 40.70 5.97
C ASN A 180 17.41 39.93 5.89
N HIS A 181 16.38 40.37 6.62
CA HIS A 181 15.04 39.79 6.48
C HIS A 181 14.35 40.38 5.24
N ASP A 182 14.36 39.63 4.15
CA ASP A 182 13.51 39.91 2.98
C ASP A 182 12.04 39.74 3.42
N LYS A 183 11.20 40.78 3.28
CA LYS A 183 9.81 40.72 3.75
C LYS A 183 8.84 41.33 2.75
N HIS A 184 7.95 40.49 2.21
CA HIS A 184 6.78 40.91 1.43
C HIS A 184 5.76 41.72 2.25
N ASP A 185 5.84 41.68 3.59
CA ASP A 185 4.73 42.06 4.48
C ASP A 185 4.92 43.38 5.26
N GLY A 186 6.10 44.01 5.20
CA GLY A 186 6.27 45.45 5.45
C GLY A 186 6.10 46.05 6.87
N ILE A 187 6.02 45.28 7.97
CA ILE A 187 5.70 45.81 9.33
C ILE A 187 6.67 45.29 10.42
N THR A 188 7.99 45.31 10.21
CA THR A 188 8.99 44.98 11.25
C THR A 188 10.36 45.57 10.88
N PRO A 189 11.19 46.11 11.81
CA PRO A 189 12.54 46.52 11.51
C PRO A 189 13.40 45.31 11.12
N ASN A 190 14.08 45.43 9.99
CA ASN A 190 15.02 44.45 9.49
C ASN A 190 16.26 44.36 10.39
N ASP A 191 16.68 43.15 10.76
CA ASP A 191 17.82 42.85 11.62
C ASP A 191 19.10 43.61 11.19
N PHE A 192 19.36 43.69 9.88
CA PHE A 192 20.46 44.49 9.29
C PHE A 192 20.34 45.98 9.61
N TRP A 193 19.17 46.59 9.42
CA TRP A 193 18.97 48.04 9.62
C TRP A 193 18.98 48.45 11.10
N LEU A 194 18.63 47.53 12.01
CA LEU A 194 18.80 47.74 13.44
C LEU A 194 20.28 47.65 13.84
N SER A 195 21.01 46.72 13.23
CA SER A 195 22.41 46.42 13.56
C SER A 195 23.45 47.23 12.76
N LEU A 196 23.03 48.17 11.91
CA LEU A 196 23.88 48.82 10.91
C LEU A 196 25.16 49.44 11.51
N GLU A 197 25.03 50.16 12.62
CA GLU A 197 26.16 50.84 13.25
C GLU A 197 27.09 49.85 13.99
N PHE A 198 26.55 48.74 14.53
CA PHE A 198 27.33 47.63 15.06
C PHE A 198 28.15 46.94 13.96
N ILE A 199 27.53 46.67 12.80
CA ILE A 199 28.19 46.08 11.62
C ILE A 199 29.34 46.98 11.15
N LYS A 200 29.14 48.30 11.04
CA LYS A 200 30.19 49.26 10.69
C LYS A 200 31.32 49.27 11.72
N ALA A 201 31.00 49.37 13.01
CA ALA A 201 31.98 49.43 14.10
C ALA A 201 32.84 48.16 14.23
N THR A 202 32.33 47.01 13.78
CA THR A 202 33.02 45.71 13.77
C THR A 202 33.74 45.43 12.43
N GLY A 203 33.90 46.43 11.56
CA GLY A 203 34.64 46.29 10.29
C GLY A 203 33.80 45.71 9.14
N ASN A 204 32.54 46.13 9.01
CA ASN A 204 31.53 45.59 8.09
C ASN A 204 31.28 44.09 8.30
N CYS A 205 31.24 43.67 9.56
CA CYS A 205 31.05 42.27 9.92
C CYS A 205 29.59 41.94 10.22
N ALA A 206 29.04 40.93 9.53
CA ALA A 206 27.71 40.37 9.80
C ALA A 206 27.72 38.86 10.16
N ILE A 207 28.90 38.22 10.10
CA ILE A 207 29.11 36.83 10.53
C ILE A 207 30.31 36.79 11.46
N PHE A 208 30.08 36.40 12.71
CA PHE A 208 31.10 36.36 13.75
C PHE A 208 31.39 34.90 14.13
N LYS A 209 32.65 34.62 14.47
CA LYS A 209 33.11 33.39 15.13
C LYS A 209 33.60 33.77 16.52
N VAL A 210 33.06 33.14 17.57
CA VAL A 210 33.39 33.46 18.98
C VAL A 210 33.72 32.20 19.76
N ALA A 211 34.83 32.19 20.49
CA ALA A 211 35.20 31.09 21.37
C ALA A 211 34.33 31.07 22.65
N THR A 212 33.85 29.89 23.07
CA THR A 212 33.07 29.77 24.32
C THR A 212 33.93 29.78 25.58
N THR A 213 35.25 29.60 25.41
CA THR A 213 36.26 29.56 26.47
C THR A 213 36.46 30.94 27.10
N ASP A 214 36.77 31.96 26.29
CA ASP A 214 37.15 33.30 26.74
C ASP A 214 36.37 34.45 26.07
N GLY A 215 35.50 34.16 25.11
CA GLY A 215 34.74 35.17 24.37
C GLY A 215 35.55 35.88 23.26
N ALA A 216 36.77 35.43 22.95
CA ALA A 216 37.56 35.96 21.84
C ALA A 216 36.82 35.75 20.51
N TRP A 217 36.84 36.77 19.64
CA TRP A 217 36.06 36.78 18.41
C TRP A 217 36.87 37.20 17.18
N ASN A 218 36.43 36.71 16.02
CA ASN A 218 36.91 37.14 14.72
C ASN A 218 35.73 37.33 13.75
N CYS A 219 35.88 38.23 12.79
CA CYS A 219 34.95 38.30 11.67
C CYS A 219 35.21 37.14 10.70
N VAL A 220 34.16 36.42 10.28
CA VAL A 220 34.29 35.33 9.30
C VAL A 220 34.59 35.88 7.90
N ALA A 221 33.86 36.92 7.48
CA ALA A 221 34.20 37.71 6.28
C ALA A 221 33.55 39.09 6.37
N ALA A 222 34.35 40.13 6.10
CA ALA A 222 33.83 41.49 5.93
C ALA A 222 32.97 41.60 4.65
N ASN A 223 32.05 42.55 4.65
CA ASN A 223 31.16 42.86 3.51
C ASN A 223 30.30 41.69 2.98
N THR A 224 30.09 40.63 3.79
CA THR A 224 29.25 39.47 3.45
C THR A 224 28.02 39.46 4.34
N LEU A 225 26.82 39.53 3.77
CA LEU A 225 25.55 39.58 4.49
C LEU A 225 24.74 38.29 4.27
N PRO A 226 24.54 37.46 5.32
CA PRO A 226 23.71 36.26 5.25
C PRO A 226 22.23 36.54 4.98
N ILE A 227 21.55 35.55 4.40
CA ILE A 227 20.09 35.52 4.26
C ILE A 227 19.44 34.90 5.51
N SER A 228 18.24 35.38 5.86
CA SER A 228 17.39 34.88 6.94
C SER A 228 16.82 33.48 6.66
N MET A 229 16.45 32.72 7.70
CA MET A 229 15.60 31.54 7.55
C MET A 229 14.16 32.00 7.27
N ASP A 230 13.76 32.02 6.00
CA ASP A 230 12.41 32.40 5.58
C ASP A 230 11.45 31.20 5.61
N VAL A 231 10.20 31.42 5.21
CA VAL A 231 9.20 30.35 5.09
C VAL A 231 9.64 29.29 4.06
N SER A 232 10.30 29.69 2.97
CA SER A 232 10.83 28.73 1.97
C SER A 232 11.88 27.81 2.59
N TYR A 233 12.77 28.33 3.42
CA TYR A 233 13.77 27.56 4.14
C TYR A 233 13.11 26.52 5.05
N HIS A 234 12.18 26.94 5.91
CA HIS A 234 11.49 26.06 6.86
C HIS A 234 10.52 25.06 6.22
N GLN A 235 10.01 25.33 5.02
CA GLN A 235 9.17 24.36 4.28
C GLN A 235 10.00 23.34 3.50
N THR A 236 11.17 23.73 2.98
CA THR A 236 12.02 22.83 2.18
C THR A 236 13.00 21.99 3.00
N MET A 237 13.44 22.47 4.17
CA MET A 237 14.32 21.72 5.06
C MET A 237 13.53 20.69 5.88
N SER A 238 13.94 19.43 5.89
CA SER A 238 13.40 18.41 6.82
C SER A 238 14.37 18.05 7.96
N ASP A 239 15.61 18.52 7.91
CA ASP A 239 16.57 18.43 9.02
C ASP A 239 16.69 19.79 9.72
N ASP A 240 15.86 20.02 10.74
CA ASP A 240 15.82 21.27 11.53
C ASP A 240 17.14 21.55 12.30
N LYS A 241 18.10 20.61 12.31
CA LYS A 241 19.44 20.84 12.85
C LYS A 241 20.31 21.68 11.90
N ARG A 242 19.95 21.77 10.61
CA ARG A 242 20.70 22.51 9.59
C ARG A 242 20.21 23.95 9.49
N LYS A 243 21.16 24.87 9.41
CA LYS A 243 20.94 26.32 9.29
C LYS A 243 21.57 26.86 8.00
N PRO A 244 21.25 28.10 7.55
CA PRO A 244 21.84 28.68 6.34
C PRO A 244 23.33 29.01 6.46
N LEU A 245 23.90 28.90 7.67
CA LEU A 245 25.33 28.89 7.94
C LEU A 245 25.73 27.49 8.41
N GLN A 246 26.78 26.91 7.81
CA GLN A 246 27.28 25.57 8.15
C GLN A 246 28.82 25.58 8.20
N VAL A 247 29.43 24.84 9.12
CA VAL A 247 30.88 24.87 9.35
C VAL A 247 31.46 23.46 9.26
N ASP A 248 32.49 23.31 8.41
CA ASP A 248 33.18 22.03 8.20
C ASP A 248 34.25 21.72 9.26
N GLU A 249 34.90 20.55 9.17
CA GLU A 249 35.91 20.16 10.17
C GLU A 249 37.21 20.98 10.07
N GLN A 250 37.48 21.61 8.92
CA GLN A 250 38.62 22.51 8.74
C GLN A 250 38.27 23.97 9.07
N GLY A 251 37.05 24.24 9.53
CA GLY A 251 36.58 25.56 9.91
C GLY A 251 36.20 26.47 8.75
N ASN A 252 36.05 25.96 7.52
CA ASN A 252 35.47 26.75 6.44
C ASN A 252 33.96 26.94 6.72
N VAL A 253 33.49 28.16 6.52
CA VAL A 253 32.09 28.53 6.67
C VAL A 253 31.41 28.50 5.30
N PHE A 254 30.34 27.74 5.20
CA PHE A 254 29.42 27.76 4.07
C PHE A 254 28.24 28.67 4.46
N VAL A 255 27.84 29.57 3.57
CA VAL A 255 26.73 30.50 3.83
C VAL A 255 26.03 30.93 2.53
N LEU A 256 24.70 31.08 2.57
CA LEU A 256 23.93 31.75 1.52
C LEU A 256 23.91 33.26 1.82
N ALA A 257 24.53 34.07 0.98
CA ALA A 257 24.76 35.49 1.28
C ALA A 257 24.78 36.40 0.04
N ARG A 258 24.59 37.71 0.26
CA ARG A 258 24.84 38.79 -0.70
C ARG A 258 26.05 39.62 -0.26
N ASN A 259 26.55 40.47 -1.16
CA ASN A 259 27.54 41.49 -0.81
C ASN A 259 26.89 42.66 -0.06
N LEU A 260 27.67 43.27 0.84
CA LEU A 260 27.45 44.65 1.28
C LEU A 260 28.27 45.58 0.38
N ILE A 261 27.61 46.59 -0.16
CA ILE A 261 28.22 47.62 -0.99
C ILE A 261 28.29 48.94 -0.23
N ILE A 262 29.40 49.64 -0.40
CA ILE A 262 29.63 50.98 0.12
C ILE A 262 29.02 51.97 -0.87
N THR A 263 28.27 52.93 -0.33
CA THR A 263 27.58 53.99 -1.07
C THR A 263 27.78 55.33 -0.35
N ASN A 264 27.63 56.46 -1.06
CA ASN A 264 27.74 57.81 -0.50
C ASN A 264 29.02 58.07 0.33
N GLU A 265 30.17 57.68 -0.22
CA GLU A 265 31.48 57.91 0.40
C GLU A 265 31.79 59.41 0.61
N LEU A 266 32.10 59.76 1.86
CA LEU A 266 32.40 61.11 2.33
C LEU A 266 33.66 61.08 3.22
N ASP A 267 34.82 61.29 2.61
CA ASP A 267 36.02 61.77 3.29
C ASP A 267 35.83 63.26 3.64
N THR A 268 35.60 63.54 4.92
CA THR A 268 35.36 64.89 5.48
C THR A 268 36.61 65.53 6.07
N THR A 269 37.65 64.75 6.35
CA THR A 269 38.93 65.18 6.93
C THR A 269 40.02 65.37 5.86
N GLY A 270 39.87 64.74 4.69
CA GLY A 270 40.74 64.83 3.53
C GLY A 270 42.01 63.98 3.63
N ASP A 271 42.00 62.93 4.45
CA ASP A 271 43.17 62.06 4.68
C ASP A 271 43.24 60.86 3.72
N GLY A 272 42.20 60.62 2.92
CA GLY A 272 42.07 59.48 2.02
C GLY A 272 41.28 58.30 2.61
N ILE A 273 40.76 58.43 3.83
CA ILE A 273 39.87 57.48 4.49
C ILE A 273 38.45 58.08 4.52
N ASN A 274 37.45 57.28 4.16
CA ASN A 274 36.06 57.74 4.21
C ASN A 274 35.56 57.81 5.67
N ASP A 275 35.51 59.02 6.25
CA ASP A 275 34.95 59.24 7.60
C ASP A 275 33.47 58.80 7.72
N LEU A 276 32.73 58.91 6.62
CA LEU A 276 31.30 58.62 6.53
C LEU A 276 30.98 57.85 5.26
N TYR A 277 30.22 56.77 5.38
CA TYR A 277 29.66 56.02 4.27
C TYR A 277 28.34 55.33 4.63
N ASP A 278 27.50 55.12 3.62
CA ASP A 278 26.28 54.34 3.70
C ASP A 278 26.57 52.89 3.26
N LEU A 279 26.31 51.93 4.13
CA LEU A 279 26.47 50.50 3.84
C LEU A 279 25.10 49.91 3.48
N GLN A 280 24.98 49.25 2.33
CA GLN A 280 23.72 48.67 1.85
C GLN A 280 23.93 47.26 1.28
N PRO A 281 22.92 46.37 1.34
CA PRO A 281 22.96 45.10 0.60
C PRO A 281 22.96 45.35 -0.92
N ASP A 282 23.71 44.55 -1.68
CA ASP A 282 23.62 44.58 -3.15
C ASP A 282 22.37 43.85 -3.63
N TRP A 283 21.33 44.63 -3.92
CA TRP A 283 20.04 44.12 -4.40
C TRP A 283 20.02 43.76 -5.89
N ASN A 284 21.09 44.03 -6.64
CA ASN A 284 21.15 43.77 -8.09
C ASN A 284 21.62 42.36 -8.43
N VAL A 285 22.17 41.63 -7.45
CA VAL A 285 22.79 40.30 -7.60
C VAL A 285 22.07 39.32 -6.67
N GLN A 286 21.72 38.12 -7.15
CA GLN A 286 21.06 37.12 -6.29
C GLN A 286 22.01 36.58 -5.21
N PRO A 287 21.49 36.06 -4.08
CA PRO A 287 22.35 35.51 -3.05
C PRO A 287 23.03 34.25 -3.59
N THR A 288 24.34 34.15 -3.38
CA THR A 288 25.15 32.99 -3.76
C THR A 288 25.51 32.16 -2.54
N ILE A 289 25.61 30.84 -2.70
CA ILE A 289 26.26 29.99 -1.70
C ILE A 289 27.76 30.26 -1.80
N ARG A 290 28.40 30.53 -0.67
CA ARG A 290 29.81 30.91 -0.56
C ARG A 290 30.54 29.96 0.37
N LYS A 291 31.76 29.55 -0.01
CA LYS A 291 32.75 28.95 0.88
C LYS A 291 33.68 30.06 1.36
N ILE A 292 33.81 30.23 2.66
CA ILE A 292 34.69 31.19 3.31
C ILE A 292 35.70 30.40 4.12
N ASN A 293 37.00 30.53 3.83
CA ASN A 293 38.01 29.80 4.58
C ASN A 293 38.34 30.48 5.93
N PRO A 294 39.09 29.83 6.85
CA PRO A 294 39.48 30.44 8.12
C PRO A 294 40.28 31.74 8.04
N ALA A 295 40.83 32.09 6.86
CA ALA A 295 41.52 33.36 6.61
C ALA A 295 40.58 34.47 6.08
N GLY A 296 39.29 34.19 5.91
CA GLY A 296 38.28 35.12 5.41
C GLY A 296 38.20 35.24 3.89
N GLU A 297 38.88 34.38 3.13
CA GLU A 297 38.80 34.39 1.67
C GLU A 297 37.48 33.77 1.20
N VAL A 298 36.74 34.51 0.35
CA VAL A 298 35.40 34.15 -0.13
C VAL A 298 35.45 33.56 -1.54
N LYS A 299 34.93 32.35 -1.73
CA LYS A 299 34.71 31.69 -3.03
C LYS A 299 33.22 31.44 -3.23
N GLU A 300 32.64 31.99 -4.30
CA GLU A 300 31.25 31.68 -4.71
C GLU A 300 31.18 30.26 -5.29
N ILE A 301 30.13 29.51 -4.92
CA ILE A 301 29.92 28.10 -5.30
C ILE A 301 28.75 27.98 -6.29
N THR A 302 27.68 28.76 -6.09
CA THR A 302 26.56 28.86 -7.03
C THR A 302 26.68 30.09 -7.92
N ARG A 303 25.97 30.07 -9.05
CA ARG A 303 25.75 31.26 -9.87
C ARG A 303 24.86 32.28 -9.19
N ASP A 304 25.02 33.54 -9.62
CA ASP A 304 24.24 34.72 -9.25
C ASP A 304 22.93 34.90 -10.07
N ASP A 305 22.66 33.98 -11.01
CA ASP A 305 21.44 33.93 -11.83
C ASP A 305 20.34 33.00 -11.26
N THR A 306 20.62 32.29 -10.18
CA THR A 306 19.77 31.22 -9.62
C THR A 306 19.23 31.60 -8.24
N TRP A 307 17.90 31.53 -8.04
CA TRP A 307 17.31 31.77 -6.72
C TRP A 307 17.43 30.51 -5.84
N VAL A 308 18.43 30.49 -4.96
CA VAL A 308 18.60 29.41 -3.95
C VAL A 308 17.62 29.62 -2.81
N GLN A 309 16.85 28.59 -2.43
CA GLN A 309 15.90 28.66 -1.30
C GLN A 309 16.53 28.13 0.00
N SER A 310 17.26 27.02 -0.08
CA SER A 310 17.96 26.41 1.05
C SER A 310 19.10 25.50 0.56
N TYR A 311 20.03 25.12 1.43
CA TYR A 311 21.09 24.15 1.11
C TYR A 311 21.56 23.33 2.32
N ILE A 312 22.20 22.19 2.06
CA ILE A 312 22.91 21.35 3.04
C ILE A 312 24.30 20.99 2.49
N LYS A 313 25.36 21.20 3.27
CA LYS A 313 26.67 20.59 3.01
C LYS A 313 26.59 19.10 3.34
N ILE A 314 26.98 18.26 2.37
CA ILE A 314 26.90 16.80 2.51
C ILE A 314 28.15 16.30 3.23
N ASP A 315 29.28 16.35 2.53
CA ASP A 315 30.60 15.95 3.00
C ASP A 315 31.61 17.09 2.74
N GLU A 316 32.92 16.81 2.72
CA GLU A 316 33.95 17.82 2.43
C GLU A 316 34.06 18.21 0.94
N ASP A 317 33.45 17.44 0.03
CA ASP A 317 33.56 17.62 -1.41
C ASP A 317 32.21 17.85 -2.13
N SER A 318 31.09 17.83 -1.41
CA SER A 318 29.75 17.96 -1.98
C SER A 318 28.73 18.69 -1.10
N LEU A 319 27.77 19.31 -1.77
CA LEU A 319 26.69 20.13 -1.19
C LEU A 319 25.45 19.97 -2.05
N VAL A 320 24.27 19.99 -1.44
CA VAL A 320 22.99 20.02 -2.16
C VAL A 320 22.28 21.34 -1.90
N TYR A 321 21.59 21.88 -2.89
CA TYR A 321 20.77 23.08 -2.75
C TYR A 321 19.46 23.00 -3.53
N SER A 322 18.40 23.54 -2.92
CA SER A 322 17.10 23.74 -3.55
C SER A 322 17.08 25.08 -4.27
N TYR A 323 16.38 25.16 -5.40
CA TYR A 323 16.30 26.37 -6.20
C TYR A 323 14.90 26.61 -6.77
N TRP A 324 14.60 27.90 -7.00
CA TRP A 324 13.35 28.37 -7.59
C TRP A 324 13.58 29.07 -8.94
N GLY A 325 12.60 29.00 -9.83
CA GLY A 325 12.65 29.53 -11.20
C GLY A 325 11.41 29.10 -11.99
N ASP A 326 11.55 28.82 -13.29
CA ASP A 326 10.45 28.26 -14.11
C ASP A 326 9.94 26.89 -13.61
N ASN A 327 10.77 26.17 -12.85
CA ASN A 327 10.40 25.02 -12.03
C ASN A 327 11.21 25.06 -10.71
N THR A 328 10.69 24.44 -9.66
CA THR A 328 11.45 24.17 -8.42
C THR A 328 12.22 22.85 -8.55
N GLY A 329 13.42 22.77 -7.99
CA GLY A 329 14.24 21.56 -8.06
C GLY A 329 15.40 21.50 -7.08
N LEU A 330 16.16 20.42 -7.16
CA LEU A 330 17.28 20.08 -6.28
C LEU A 330 18.55 19.81 -7.12
N LYS A 331 19.66 20.43 -6.73
CA LYS A 331 20.96 20.26 -7.38
C LYS A 331 22.04 19.87 -6.39
N MET A 332 22.88 18.92 -6.76
CA MET A 332 24.12 18.57 -6.06
C MET A 332 25.30 19.26 -6.73
N ILE A 333 26.19 19.85 -5.94
CA ILE A 333 27.51 20.30 -6.36
C ILE A 333 28.54 19.28 -5.86
N VAL A 334 29.43 18.84 -6.73
CA VAL A 334 30.50 17.86 -6.46
C VAL A 334 31.84 18.48 -6.84
N GLY A 335 32.92 18.19 -6.11
CA GLY A 335 34.25 18.77 -6.34
C GLY A 335 34.51 20.04 -5.53
N LEU A 336 33.84 20.25 -4.40
CA LEU A 336 34.02 21.45 -3.56
C LEU A 336 35.44 21.63 -3.01
N ALA A 337 36.20 20.53 -2.85
CA ALA A 337 37.58 20.57 -2.40
C ALA A 337 38.56 20.99 -3.52
N GLY A 338 38.12 20.95 -4.79
CA GLY A 338 38.94 21.25 -5.96
C GLY A 338 38.73 22.63 -6.59
N ASP A 339 39.51 22.89 -7.64
CA ASP A 339 39.38 24.09 -8.48
C ASP A 339 38.17 24.02 -9.42
N THR A 340 37.79 22.80 -9.86
CA THR A 340 36.67 22.56 -10.77
C THR A 340 35.51 21.88 -10.06
N GLN A 341 34.37 22.54 -10.01
CA GLN A 341 33.11 22.02 -9.46
C GLN A 341 32.19 21.55 -10.59
N SER A 342 31.43 20.48 -10.33
CA SER A 342 30.35 19.97 -11.19
C SER A 342 29.01 20.23 -10.50
N THR A 343 27.98 20.62 -11.25
CA THR A 343 26.62 20.79 -10.74
C THR A 343 25.70 19.82 -11.47
N VAL A 344 25.09 18.91 -10.71
CA VAL A 344 24.21 17.85 -11.19
C VAL A 344 22.79 18.12 -10.71
N GLU A 345 21.82 17.96 -11.59
CA GLU A 345 20.39 18.01 -11.25
C GLU A 345 19.98 16.67 -10.63
N LEU A 346 19.41 16.68 -9.42
CA LEU A 346 18.92 15.46 -8.77
C LEU A 346 17.42 15.22 -9.04
N GLY A 347 16.63 16.29 -9.10
CA GLY A 347 15.19 16.18 -9.29
C GLY A 347 14.49 17.52 -9.45
N LYS A 348 13.36 17.51 -10.16
CA LYS A 348 12.50 18.66 -10.44
C LYS A 348 11.07 18.34 -10.02
N GLN A 349 10.34 19.36 -9.56
CA GLN A 349 8.90 19.29 -9.32
C GLN A 349 8.14 20.19 -10.29
N GLY A 350 6.96 19.73 -10.72
CA GLY A 350 5.96 20.59 -11.37
C GLY A 350 5.16 21.36 -10.33
N TYR A 351 4.73 22.58 -10.68
CA TYR A 351 4.01 23.58 -9.87
C TYR A 351 3.28 23.11 -8.59
N TRP A 352 3.41 23.95 -7.55
CA TRP A 352 2.84 23.91 -6.19
C TRP A 352 3.71 23.19 -5.13
N ASN A 353 3.60 23.66 -3.89
CA ASN A 353 4.68 23.59 -2.88
C ASN A 353 4.64 22.33 -2.02
N ASP A 354 5.42 21.29 -2.35
CA ASP A 354 5.74 20.16 -1.44
C ASP A 354 7.15 19.59 -1.70
N PHE A 355 8.11 20.46 -1.98
CA PHE A 355 9.50 20.08 -2.12
C PHE A 355 10.19 20.07 -0.75
N PHE A 356 10.68 18.91 -0.30
CA PHE A 356 11.48 18.78 0.93
C PHE A 356 12.74 17.96 0.68
N TYR A 357 13.75 18.12 1.54
CA TYR A 357 14.91 17.24 1.59
C TYR A 357 15.58 17.19 2.98
N ALA A 358 16.34 16.12 3.23
CA ALA A 358 17.15 15.85 4.41
C ALA A 358 18.45 15.13 4.00
N ILE A 359 19.35 14.93 4.97
CA ILE A 359 20.58 14.14 4.83
C ILE A 359 20.63 13.05 5.90
N ASP A 360 21.14 11.88 5.56
CA ASP A 360 21.41 10.78 6.50
C ASP A 360 22.75 10.97 7.25
N ASP A 361 23.21 9.96 7.99
CA ASP A 361 24.47 10.01 8.75
C ASP A 361 25.72 9.71 7.89
N HIS A 362 25.58 9.40 6.59
CA HIS A 362 26.67 8.99 5.70
C HIS A 362 26.46 9.43 4.23
N ASN A 363 26.11 10.71 4.06
CA ASN A 363 26.16 11.45 2.79
C ASN A 363 25.07 11.14 1.74
N THR A 364 23.98 10.48 2.12
CA THR A 364 22.78 10.32 1.28
C THR A 364 21.83 11.49 1.48
N ILE A 365 21.43 12.14 0.38
CA ILE A 365 20.31 13.07 0.39
C ILE A 365 19.01 12.31 0.15
N ILE A 366 18.00 12.61 0.97
CA ILE A 366 16.64 12.06 0.89
C ILE A 366 15.72 13.23 0.51
N PHE A 367 14.92 13.13 -0.55
CA PHE A 367 14.13 14.26 -1.07
C PHE A 367 12.80 13.84 -1.71
N SER A 368 11.81 14.75 -1.79
CA SER A 368 10.55 14.49 -2.49
C SER A 368 10.65 14.76 -3.99
N GLN A 369 10.08 13.85 -4.80
CA GLN A 369 9.95 14.06 -6.25
C GLN A 369 8.50 13.87 -6.72
N ASN A 370 7.71 14.95 -6.61
CA ASN A 370 6.37 15.02 -7.15
C ASN A 370 6.40 15.33 -8.67
N GLY A 371 5.82 14.43 -9.49
CA GLY A 371 6.10 14.36 -10.93
C GLY A 371 4.98 13.76 -11.78
N GLY A 372 3.80 14.39 -11.77
CA GLY A 372 2.69 14.05 -12.68
C GLY A 372 2.10 12.65 -12.46
N GLU A 373 1.68 11.99 -13.56
CA GLU A 373 1.00 10.67 -13.52
C GLU A 373 1.84 9.54 -12.88
N ASN A 374 3.15 9.76 -12.70
CA ASN A 374 4.11 8.82 -12.12
C ASN A 374 4.74 9.36 -10.83
N ASN A 375 3.91 9.87 -9.90
CA ASN A 375 4.33 10.40 -8.59
C ASN A 375 5.34 9.46 -7.89
N LYS A 376 6.62 9.87 -7.80
CA LYS A 376 7.73 8.97 -7.45
C LYS A 376 7.88 8.74 -5.94
N GLY A 377 7.18 9.53 -5.12
CA GLY A 377 7.29 9.43 -3.67
C GLY A 377 8.56 10.09 -3.15
N ILE A 378 9.47 9.26 -2.64
CA ILE A 378 10.76 9.71 -2.10
C ILE A 378 11.89 9.24 -3.00
N SER A 379 12.81 10.15 -3.27
CA SER A 379 14.04 9.89 -4.00
C SER A 379 15.24 10.00 -3.06
N PHE A 380 16.30 9.26 -3.39
CA PHE A 380 17.57 9.24 -2.68
C PHE A 380 18.68 9.61 -3.67
N GLY A 381 19.69 10.34 -3.22
CA GLY A 381 20.78 10.82 -4.07
C GLY A 381 22.13 10.81 -3.38
N GLN A 382 23.16 10.30 -4.06
CA GLN A 382 24.55 10.26 -3.60
C GLN A 382 25.51 10.73 -4.70
N LYS A 383 26.70 11.18 -4.31
CA LYS A 383 27.81 11.42 -5.25
C LYS A 383 28.19 10.10 -5.93
N SER A 384 28.31 10.11 -7.26
CA SER A 384 28.63 8.89 -8.01
C SER A 384 30.07 8.44 -7.72
N THR A 385 30.22 7.15 -7.44
CA THR A 385 31.54 6.50 -7.36
C THR A 385 32.06 6.06 -8.73
N THR A 386 31.14 5.88 -9.69
CA THR A 386 31.42 5.46 -11.08
C THR A 386 31.81 6.63 -11.98
N PHE A 387 31.15 7.79 -11.81
CA PHE A 387 31.29 8.95 -12.67
C PHE A 387 31.86 10.15 -11.91
N ALA A 388 33.11 10.51 -12.21
CA ALA A 388 33.77 11.66 -11.61
C ALA A 388 32.98 12.96 -11.86
N GLY A 389 32.49 13.58 -10.78
CA GLY A 389 31.65 14.78 -10.85
C GLY A 389 30.16 14.53 -11.13
N GLY A 390 29.72 13.26 -11.16
CA GLY A 390 28.31 12.86 -11.28
C GLY A 390 27.64 12.58 -9.94
N ALA A 391 26.33 12.31 -9.99
CA ALA A 391 25.52 11.83 -8.87
C ALA A 391 24.62 10.68 -9.35
N GLU A 392 24.27 9.78 -8.44
CA GLU A 392 23.38 8.63 -8.68
C GLU A 392 22.08 8.85 -7.89
N THR A 393 20.92 8.54 -8.47
CA THR A 393 19.61 8.71 -7.82
C THR A 393 18.74 7.45 -7.89
N PHE A 394 18.09 7.12 -6.78
CA PHE A 394 17.18 5.97 -6.62
C PHE A 394 15.82 6.47 -6.12
N ASN A 395 14.74 5.72 -6.36
CA ASN A 395 13.38 6.11 -5.99
C ASN A 395 12.66 5.01 -5.20
N LEU A 396 11.97 5.39 -4.13
CA LEU A 396 11.14 4.52 -3.31
C LEU A 396 9.68 4.92 -3.48
N ASN A 397 8.92 4.03 -4.10
CA ASN A 397 7.49 4.23 -4.34
C ASN A 397 6.71 4.24 -3.01
N THR A 398 6.29 5.42 -2.56
CA THR A 398 5.52 5.59 -1.32
C THR A 398 4.00 5.52 -1.50
N LYS A 399 3.49 5.13 -2.68
CA LYS A 399 2.04 4.89 -2.91
C LYS A 399 1.40 3.93 -1.89
N PRO A 400 2.06 2.85 -1.41
CA PRO A 400 1.47 1.97 -0.39
C PRO A 400 1.23 2.61 0.99
N PHE A 401 1.71 3.83 1.24
CA PHE A 401 1.54 4.54 2.51
C PHE A 401 0.41 5.58 2.47
N SER A 402 0.03 6.08 1.29
CA SER A 402 -1.03 7.08 1.13
C SER A 402 -2.43 6.46 1.16
N SER A 403 -3.42 7.22 1.62
CA SER A 403 -4.84 6.88 1.56
C SER A 403 -5.46 7.09 0.17
N ASN A 404 -4.77 7.82 -0.72
CA ASN A 404 -5.27 8.17 -2.04
C ASN A 404 -4.21 7.93 -3.13
N SER A 405 -4.67 7.78 -4.37
CA SER A 405 -3.84 7.33 -5.49
C SER A 405 -3.08 8.44 -6.23
N TRP A 406 -3.27 9.71 -5.85
CA TRP A 406 -2.75 10.89 -6.56
C TRP A 406 -1.70 11.66 -5.76
N ASP A 407 -1.85 11.75 -4.43
CA ASP A 407 -0.83 12.29 -3.51
C ASP A 407 -0.15 11.14 -2.74
N SER A 408 0.85 10.51 -3.36
CA SER A 408 1.63 9.44 -2.75
C SER A 408 2.92 9.90 -2.06
N THR A 409 3.22 11.20 -2.07
CA THR A 409 4.42 11.79 -1.49
C THR A 409 4.09 12.34 -0.10
N PRO A 410 4.87 12.03 0.96
CA PRO A 410 4.63 12.66 2.26
C PRO A 410 4.93 14.16 2.19
N ARG A 411 4.37 14.97 3.09
CA ARG A 411 4.65 16.41 3.17
C ARG A 411 6.05 16.71 3.73
N ARG A 412 6.61 15.77 4.51
CA ARG A 412 7.93 15.84 5.15
C ARG A 412 8.40 14.44 5.57
N VAL A 413 9.71 14.22 5.62
CA VAL A 413 10.34 13.09 6.32
C VAL A 413 10.91 13.51 7.67
N ILE A 414 11.00 12.57 8.61
CA ILE A 414 11.67 12.75 9.90
C ILE A 414 12.65 11.60 10.11
N LEU A 415 13.90 11.93 10.44
CA LEU A 415 14.97 10.97 10.69
C LEU A 415 15.08 10.76 12.21
N ALA A 416 14.69 9.57 12.68
CA ALA A 416 14.53 9.27 14.11
C ALA A 416 15.80 8.67 14.75
N ASP A 417 15.95 8.86 16.07
CA ASP A 417 17.07 8.34 16.87
C ASP A 417 17.13 6.80 16.95
N ASP A 418 16.04 6.12 16.58
CA ASP A 418 15.94 4.66 16.50
C ASP A 418 16.44 4.08 15.18
N GLY A 419 17.01 4.91 14.29
CA GLY A 419 17.54 4.51 13.00
C GLY A 419 16.44 4.29 11.95
N SER A 420 15.37 5.07 11.97
CA SER A 420 14.23 4.95 11.04
C SER A 420 13.92 6.26 10.31
N ILE A 421 13.41 6.13 9.09
CA ILE A 421 12.85 7.21 8.28
C ILE A 421 11.32 7.15 8.40
N TYR A 422 10.75 8.18 9.01
CA TYR A 422 9.31 8.38 9.10
C TYR A 422 8.84 9.42 8.08
N GLY A 423 7.59 9.33 7.65
CA GLY A 423 6.94 10.28 6.74
C GLY A 423 5.62 10.75 7.31
N LEU A 424 5.32 12.04 7.12
CA LEU A 424 4.02 12.64 7.42
C LEU A 424 3.18 12.65 6.15
N PHE A 425 2.23 11.73 6.04
CA PHE A 425 1.30 11.65 4.92
C PHE A 425 0.03 12.44 5.24
N GLU A 426 -0.43 13.26 4.31
CA GLU A 426 -1.71 13.96 4.45
C GLU A 426 -2.85 13.05 4.02
N ASP A 427 -3.94 13.07 4.78
CA ASP A 427 -5.16 12.32 4.52
C ASP A 427 -6.39 13.21 4.69
N TYR A 428 -7.39 13.05 3.83
CA TYR A 428 -8.58 13.89 3.78
C TYR A 428 -9.83 13.09 4.12
N THR A 429 -10.29 13.23 5.36
CA THR A 429 -11.56 12.64 5.80
C THR A 429 -12.70 13.62 5.61
N TRP A 430 -13.73 13.23 4.87
CA TRP A 430 -14.97 14.00 4.75
C TRP A 430 -15.88 13.72 5.94
N ASN A 431 -16.08 14.72 6.80
CA ASN A 431 -17.00 14.62 7.94
C ASN A 431 -18.43 14.94 7.48
N ASN A 432 -19.27 13.90 7.39
CA ASN A 432 -20.66 14.03 6.93
C ASN A 432 -21.56 14.85 7.86
N ASP A 433 -21.24 14.93 9.16
CA ASP A 433 -22.06 15.66 10.14
C ASP A 433 -21.75 17.17 10.14
N THR A 434 -20.47 17.54 9.98
CA THR A 434 -20.05 18.95 9.91
C THR A 434 -20.07 19.52 8.49
N GLN A 435 -20.12 18.68 7.46
CA GLN A 435 -19.93 19.01 6.04
C GLN A 435 -18.60 19.72 5.76
N LEU A 436 -17.55 19.34 6.50
CA LEU A 436 -16.20 19.84 6.34
C LEU A 436 -15.24 18.69 6.02
N SER A 437 -14.26 18.96 5.16
CA SER A 437 -13.08 18.12 5.06
C SER A 437 -12.17 18.38 6.26
N GLU A 438 -11.87 17.34 7.02
CA GLU A 438 -10.83 17.35 8.04
C GLU A 438 -9.57 16.73 7.44
N SER A 439 -8.47 17.50 7.43
CA SER A 439 -7.17 17.01 6.98
C SER A 439 -6.38 16.49 8.17
N TRP A 440 -5.77 15.33 8.02
CA TRP A 440 -5.02 14.63 9.05
C TRP A 440 -3.58 14.38 8.59
N ALA A 441 -2.63 14.53 9.50
CA ALA A 441 -1.26 14.10 9.34
C ALA A 441 -1.08 12.71 9.93
N ASN A 442 -0.79 11.72 9.09
CA ASN A 442 -0.52 10.34 9.49
C ASN A 442 1.01 10.10 9.51
N LEU A 443 1.56 9.80 10.69
CA LEU A 443 2.97 9.42 10.85
C LEU A 443 3.15 7.94 10.51
N LYS A 444 3.86 7.65 9.43
CA LYS A 444 4.15 6.27 8.98
C LYS A 444 5.64 6.03 8.86
N ARG A 445 6.10 4.81 9.13
CA ARG A 445 7.52 4.45 9.02
C ARG A 445 7.82 3.94 7.63
N ILE A 446 8.50 4.76 6.83
CA ILE A 446 8.87 4.43 5.45
C ILE A 446 9.99 3.40 5.44
N LEU A 447 10.99 3.56 6.32
CA LEU A 447 12.12 2.64 6.47
C LEU A 447 12.48 2.48 7.97
N PRO A 448 12.60 1.26 8.51
CA PRO A 448 12.22 0.00 7.89
C PRO A 448 10.71 -0.04 7.61
N TYR A 449 10.36 -0.55 6.43
CA TYR A 449 9.02 -0.50 5.86
C TYR A 449 7.94 -0.97 6.84
N SER A 450 6.91 -0.14 7.03
CA SER A 450 5.68 -0.52 7.71
C SER A 450 4.53 0.37 7.27
N LYS A 451 3.43 -0.25 6.80
CA LYS A 451 2.20 0.47 6.40
C LYS A 451 1.43 1.05 7.60
N ALA A 452 1.80 0.70 8.83
CA ALA A 452 1.13 1.10 10.07
C ALA A 452 1.20 2.63 10.30
N THR A 453 0.16 3.17 10.93
CA THR A 453 0.08 4.57 11.35
C THR A 453 0.48 4.65 12.82
N PHE A 454 1.69 5.15 13.10
CA PHE A 454 2.26 5.19 14.46
C PHE A 454 1.75 6.37 15.31
N ALA A 455 1.23 7.42 14.65
CA ALA A 455 0.53 8.54 15.26
C ALA A 455 -0.31 9.26 14.20
N ARG A 456 -1.39 9.94 14.62
CA ARG A 456 -2.30 10.69 13.74
C ARG A 456 -2.68 12.03 14.39
N PHE A 457 -2.54 13.14 13.64
CA PHE A 457 -2.75 14.50 14.13
C PHE A 457 -3.79 15.23 13.27
N ASN A 458 -4.75 15.94 13.88
CA ASN A 458 -5.71 16.77 13.13
C ASN A 458 -5.08 18.13 12.83
N VAL A 459 -4.79 18.41 11.56
CA VAL A 459 -4.11 19.63 11.11
C VAL A 459 -5.08 20.66 10.51
N GLY A 460 -6.37 20.36 10.49
CA GLY A 460 -7.42 21.26 10.01
C GLY A 460 -7.30 21.57 8.51
N SER A 461 -7.40 22.85 8.15
CA SER A 461 -7.37 23.32 6.74
C SER A 461 -6.09 24.04 6.34
N ASN A 462 -5.08 24.09 7.22
CA ASN A 462 -3.81 24.78 6.97
C ASN A 462 -2.64 23.96 7.53
N TRP A 463 -2.20 22.97 6.75
CA TRP A 463 -1.09 22.06 7.07
C TRP A 463 0.14 22.81 7.61
N TRP A 464 0.66 23.78 6.86
CA TRP A 464 1.85 24.53 7.25
C TRP A 464 1.60 25.43 8.46
N GLY A 465 0.41 26.02 8.59
CA GLY A 465 0.05 26.84 9.74
C GLY A 465 -0.02 26.05 11.06
N TYR A 466 -0.40 24.77 11.03
CA TYR A 466 -0.42 23.91 12.21
C TYR A 466 0.99 23.74 12.82
N PHE A 467 2.00 23.52 11.96
CA PHE A 467 3.41 23.37 12.37
C PHE A 467 4.18 24.71 12.43
N ASP A 468 3.48 25.84 12.57
CA ASP A 468 4.04 27.21 12.55
C ASP A 468 5.03 27.46 11.38
N ASN A 469 4.56 27.13 10.18
CA ASN A 469 5.30 27.17 8.91
C ASN A 469 6.63 26.39 8.91
N GLY A 470 6.72 25.35 9.73
CA GLY A 470 7.90 24.50 9.87
C GLY A 470 8.77 24.80 11.10
N LYS A 471 8.34 25.70 12.00
CA LYS A 471 9.07 26.02 13.25
C LYS A 471 8.70 25.11 14.43
N ARG A 472 7.53 24.47 14.40
CA ARG A 472 7.01 23.59 15.46
C ARG A 472 6.82 22.15 14.98
N ASN A 473 7.85 21.60 14.33
CA ASN A 473 7.81 20.25 13.74
C ASN A 473 7.78 19.15 14.81
N ILE A 474 7.20 17.99 14.44
CA ILE A 474 7.17 16.78 15.26
C ILE A 474 8.59 16.28 15.51
N GLN A 475 8.88 15.90 16.75
CA GLN A 475 10.18 15.33 17.14
C GLN A 475 10.01 13.89 17.57
N LEU A 476 10.84 12.99 17.02
CA LEU A 476 10.78 11.55 17.29
C LEU A 476 11.97 11.15 18.14
N SER A 477 11.70 10.56 19.31
CA SER A 477 12.76 10.07 20.19
C SER A 477 12.29 8.87 21.00
N LYS A 478 13.15 7.85 21.12
CA LYS A 478 12.99 6.73 22.07
C LYS A 478 11.70 5.91 21.93
N GLY A 479 10.97 6.03 20.82
CA GLY A 479 9.68 5.35 20.59
C GLY A 479 8.44 6.21 20.83
N TYR A 480 8.61 7.53 20.98
CA TYR A 480 7.52 8.50 21.13
C TYR A 480 7.56 9.53 20.00
N ALA A 481 6.38 9.95 19.56
CA ALA A 481 6.18 11.09 18.68
C ALA A 481 5.72 12.29 19.51
N PHE A 482 6.60 13.27 19.67
CA PHE A 482 6.31 14.50 20.40
C PHE A 482 5.81 15.59 19.44
N TYR A 483 4.86 16.41 19.89
CA TYR A 483 4.41 17.62 19.19
C TYR A 483 3.91 18.71 20.16
N LEU A 484 3.77 19.93 19.66
CA LEU A 484 3.21 21.06 20.39
C LEU A 484 1.74 21.28 19.97
N GLU A 485 0.87 21.59 20.93
CA GLU A 485 -0.54 21.93 20.63
C GLU A 485 -0.96 23.17 21.42
N ASP A 486 -1.55 24.16 20.74
CA ASP A 486 -2.03 25.40 21.37
C ASP A 486 -3.49 25.25 21.87
N GLU A 487 -3.70 25.44 23.16
CA GLU A 487 -5.03 25.55 23.77
C GLU A 487 -5.43 27.02 23.98
N SER A 488 -6.73 27.31 23.99
CA SER A 488 -7.27 28.67 24.18
C SER A 488 -8.34 28.72 25.26
N HIS A 489 -8.25 29.68 26.18
CA HIS A 489 -9.23 29.89 27.24
C HIS A 489 -9.72 31.35 27.27
N ASN A 490 -11.04 31.52 27.17
CA ASN A 490 -11.74 32.82 27.02
C ASN A 490 -11.32 33.92 28.02
N ALA A 491 -10.89 33.55 29.23
CA ALA A 491 -10.47 34.51 30.26
C ALA A 491 -8.95 34.60 30.49
N TYR A 492 -8.15 33.69 29.93
CA TYR A 492 -6.73 33.53 30.27
C TYR A 492 -5.75 33.59 29.09
N GLY A 493 -6.26 33.67 27.85
CA GLY A 493 -5.44 33.73 26.64
C GLY A 493 -5.18 32.34 26.06
N LYS A 494 -3.96 32.14 25.55
CA LYS A 494 -3.50 30.85 25.02
C LYS A 494 -2.52 30.18 25.99
N ARG A 495 -2.27 28.89 25.77
CA ARG A 495 -1.09 28.16 26.24
C ARG A 495 -0.69 27.12 25.19
N THR A 496 0.53 26.60 25.28
CA THR A 496 1.04 25.52 24.44
C THR A 496 1.38 24.33 25.31
N ASN A 497 0.74 23.19 25.05
CA ASN A 497 1.01 21.93 25.73
C ASN A 497 2.04 21.12 24.92
N ILE A 498 2.85 20.30 25.60
CA ILE A 498 3.69 19.30 24.94
C ILE A 498 2.90 17.98 24.95
N LYS A 499 2.64 17.41 23.79
CA LYS A 499 2.00 16.11 23.63
C LYS A 499 3.00 15.07 23.16
N ALA A 500 2.88 13.86 23.68
CA ALA A 500 3.75 12.74 23.37
C ALA A 500 2.90 11.47 23.16
N VAL A 501 2.90 10.96 21.93
CA VAL A 501 2.20 9.73 21.55
C VAL A 501 3.19 8.58 21.58
N ARG A 502 2.92 7.54 22.36
CA ARG A 502 3.73 6.32 22.37
C ARG A 502 3.48 5.54 21.08
N MET A 503 4.51 5.37 20.26
CA MET A 503 4.35 4.82 18.90
C MET A 503 4.01 3.32 18.86
N VAL A 504 4.02 2.59 19.98
CA VAL A 504 3.73 1.14 19.98
C VAL A 504 2.25 0.81 20.10
N ASP A 505 1.43 1.75 20.60
CA ASP A 505 0.02 1.55 20.96
C ASP A 505 -0.82 2.84 20.95
N GLY A 506 -0.25 3.99 20.56
CA GLY A 506 -0.95 5.26 20.45
C GLY A 506 -1.21 5.99 21.78
N GLU A 507 -0.71 5.52 22.92
CA GLU A 507 -1.01 6.16 24.22
C GLU A 507 -0.52 7.62 24.24
N LEU A 508 -1.46 8.56 24.41
CA LEU A 508 -1.18 10.00 24.48
C LEU A 508 -0.89 10.43 25.93
N THR A 509 0.33 10.93 26.16
CA THR A 509 0.68 11.72 27.35
C THR A 509 0.63 13.21 27.00
N THR A 510 -0.08 14.01 27.78
CA THR A 510 -0.02 15.48 27.72
C THR A 510 0.84 15.99 28.88
N MET A 511 1.61 17.04 28.62
CA MET A 511 2.43 17.77 29.59
C MET A 511 2.13 19.27 29.45
N LEU A 512 2.38 20.03 30.52
CA LEU A 512 2.07 21.48 30.64
C LEU A 512 0.57 21.80 30.70
N ASP A 513 -0.27 20.80 31.01
CA ASP A 513 -1.73 20.85 30.91
C ASP A 513 -2.46 21.21 32.22
N GLY A 514 -1.74 21.56 33.29
CA GLY A 514 -2.28 21.83 34.62
C GLY A 514 -3.20 23.06 34.75
N GLU A 515 -3.38 23.58 35.97
CA GLU A 515 -4.38 24.61 36.22
C GLU A 515 -4.05 25.95 35.54
N TRP A 516 -4.97 26.48 34.73
CA TRP A 516 -4.84 27.77 34.03
C TRP A 516 -4.52 28.98 34.93
N THR A 517 -4.69 28.86 36.25
CA THR A 517 -4.31 29.92 37.20
C THR A 517 -2.82 29.95 37.53
N THR A 518 -2.10 28.85 37.28
CA THR A 518 -0.69 28.65 37.65
C THR A 518 0.20 28.21 36.49
N GLU A 519 -0.37 27.60 35.46
CA GLU A 519 0.38 26.95 34.38
C GLU A 519 -0.14 27.42 33.00
N ARG A 520 0.52 28.45 32.46
CA ARG A 520 0.20 29.09 31.18
C ARG A 520 1.46 29.40 30.40
N TYR A 521 2.11 28.35 29.92
CA TYR A 521 3.31 28.46 29.10
C TYR A 521 2.96 28.64 27.63
N GLU A 522 3.63 29.56 26.96
CA GLU A 522 3.59 29.74 25.51
C GLU A 522 4.96 29.29 24.98
N ILE A 523 5.04 28.06 24.45
CA ILE A 523 6.29 27.45 24.01
C ILE A 523 6.64 27.96 22.62
N SER A 524 7.78 28.65 22.51
CA SER A 524 8.19 29.33 21.28
C SER A 524 9.16 28.51 20.43
N THR A 525 10.04 27.74 21.08
CA THR A 525 11.03 26.90 20.39
C THR A 525 11.31 25.64 21.20
N TRP A 526 11.72 24.58 20.49
CA TRP A 526 12.12 23.32 21.08
C TRP A 526 13.04 22.50 20.16
N LYS A 527 13.96 21.74 20.74
CA LYS A 527 15.02 21.01 20.01
C LYS A 527 15.46 19.76 20.78
N LEU A 528 15.39 18.60 20.13
CA LEU A 528 15.96 17.34 20.59
C LEU A 528 17.49 17.38 20.44
N SER A 529 18.22 17.13 21.53
CA SER A 529 19.66 16.95 21.54
C SER A 529 20.01 15.78 22.46
N GLY A 530 20.61 14.73 21.89
CA GLY A 530 20.73 13.44 22.56
C GLY A 530 19.35 12.91 22.97
N ASP A 531 19.21 12.58 24.26
CA ASP A 531 17.97 12.02 24.85
C ASP A 531 17.07 13.10 25.50
N ILE A 532 17.35 14.39 25.26
CA ILE A 532 16.66 15.50 25.91
C ILE A 532 16.04 16.44 24.86
N ILE A 533 14.74 16.69 24.97
CA ILE A 533 14.08 17.79 24.27
C ILE A 533 14.20 19.05 25.13
N TYR A 534 15.05 19.97 24.70
CA TYR A 534 15.15 21.30 25.29
C TYR A 534 14.03 22.18 24.72
N PHE A 535 13.35 22.95 25.56
CA PHE A 535 12.33 23.89 25.11
C PHE A 535 12.40 25.20 25.89
N SER A 536 11.85 26.25 25.31
CA SER A 536 11.79 27.55 25.97
C SER A 536 10.63 28.40 25.47
N GLY A 537 10.17 29.29 26.34
CA GLY A 537 8.91 30.00 26.15
C GLY A 537 8.63 31.04 27.23
N PHE A 538 7.40 31.55 27.22
CA PHE A 538 6.93 32.57 28.16
C PHE A 538 5.88 32.01 29.11
N ASP A 539 6.04 32.23 30.41
CA ASP A 539 5.02 31.96 31.42
C ASP A 539 4.10 33.17 31.58
N SER A 540 2.94 33.11 30.94
CA SER A 540 1.86 34.09 31.01
C SER A 540 1.12 34.11 32.37
N ALA A 541 1.40 33.17 33.29
CA ALA A 541 0.92 33.20 34.67
C ALA A 541 1.77 34.12 35.56
N ASN A 542 3.10 34.08 35.43
CA ASN A 542 4.04 34.84 36.28
C ASN A 542 4.82 35.95 35.56
N SER A 543 4.63 36.11 34.24
CA SER A 543 5.35 37.05 33.37
C SER A 543 6.87 36.83 33.38
N GLN A 544 7.30 35.60 33.16
CA GLN A 544 8.70 35.16 33.21
C GLN A 544 9.09 34.37 31.95
N MET A 545 10.33 34.49 31.51
CA MET A 545 10.90 33.53 30.56
C MET A 545 11.14 32.20 31.28
N ILE A 546 10.85 31.10 30.61
CA ILE A 546 11.17 29.75 31.09
C ILE A 546 12.11 29.02 30.12
N ALA A 547 12.94 28.16 30.70
CA ALA A 547 13.65 27.11 30.00
C ALA A 547 13.26 25.76 30.62
N GLY A 548 13.03 24.76 29.79
CA GLY A 548 12.63 23.43 30.23
C GLY A 548 13.28 22.32 29.42
N GLN A 549 13.18 21.11 29.96
CA GLN A 549 13.80 19.89 29.45
C GLN A 549 12.83 18.72 29.62
N VAL A 550 12.68 17.88 28.59
CA VAL A 550 12.01 16.59 28.64
C VAL A 550 13.03 15.49 28.38
N ASP A 551 13.31 14.66 29.39
CA ASP A 551 14.20 13.50 29.29
C ASP A 551 13.42 12.31 28.69
N THR A 552 13.61 12.07 27.39
CA THR A 552 12.85 11.08 26.63
C THR A 552 13.23 9.64 27.01
N LEU A 553 14.45 9.43 27.52
CA LEU A 553 14.90 8.14 28.02
C LEU A 553 14.22 7.79 29.36
N LYS A 554 14.17 8.72 30.32
CA LYS A 554 13.42 8.52 31.58
C LYS A 554 11.93 8.32 31.32
N MET A 555 11.35 9.08 30.38
CA MET A 555 9.95 8.88 29.99
C MET A 555 9.72 7.46 29.48
N LYS A 556 10.56 6.94 28.57
CA LYS A 556 10.50 5.53 28.11
C LYS A 556 10.66 4.52 29.24
N GLN A 557 11.44 4.84 30.27
CA GLN A 557 11.63 3.99 31.46
C GLN A 557 10.43 4.01 32.43
N GLY A 558 9.37 4.76 32.13
CA GLY A 558 8.18 4.86 32.98
C GLY A 558 8.37 5.73 34.23
N ALA A 559 9.32 6.68 34.18
CA ALA A 559 9.50 7.66 35.25
C ALA A 559 8.26 8.59 35.37
N SER A 560 8.09 9.22 36.53
CA SER A 560 7.02 10.18 36.77
C SER A 560 7.30 11.54 36.10
N VAL A 561 6.25 12.35 35.87
CA VAL A 561 6.37 13.66 35.20
C VAL A 561 7.46 14.52 35.84
N ASP A 562 7.47 14.64 37.18
CA ASP A 562 8.45 15.42 37.95
C ASP A 562 9.92 14.93 37.80
N GLU A 563 10.16 13.73 37.25
CA GLU A 563 11.50 13.15 37.06
C GLU A 563 12.04 13.32 35.63
N TYR A 564 11.15 13.37 34.64
CA TYR A 564 11.53 13.56 33.23
C TYR A 564 11.29 14.99 32.71
N LEU A 565 10.34 15.73 33.27
CA LEU A 565 10.04 17.11 32.92
C LEU A 565 10.65 18.06 33.95
N THR A 566 11.52 18.96 33.51
CA THR A 566 12.09 20.01 34.37
C THR A 566 11.80 21.38 33.76
N ILE A 567 11.35 22.34 34.57
CA ILE A 567 11.06 23.72 34.15
C ILE A 567 11.68 24.69 35.16
N GLY A 568 12.44 25.66 34.66
CA GLY A 568 13.05 26.73 35.45
C GLY A 568 12.69 28.11 34.90
N ALA A 569 12.51 29.08 35.79
CA ALA A 569 12.36 30.48 35.42
C ALA A 569 13.75 31.11 35.15
N SER A 570 13.95 31.61 33.93
CA SER A 570 15.26 32.09 33.46
C SER A 570 15.45 33.59 33.61
N ALA A 571 14.36 34.36 33.48
CA ALA A 571 14.36 35.82 33.59
C ALA A 571 12.96 36.38 33.92
N SER A 572 12.91 37.59 34.47
CA SER A 572 11.67 38.37 34.63
C SER A 572 11.52 39.37 33.48
N ILE A 573 10.31 39.52 32.95
CA ILE A 573 10.03 40.44 31.84
C ILE A 573 9.22 41.64 32.31
N VAL A 574 9.54 42.82 31.77
CA VAL A 574 8.75 44.04 31.94
C VAL A 574 8.21 44.48 30.57
N GLY A 575 7.10 43.87 30.14
CA GLY A 575 6.46 44.15 28.85
C GLY A 575 5.47 43.05 28.46
N GLU A 576 4.71 43.26 27.40
CA GLU A 576 3.86 42.24 26.76
C GLU A 576 4.63 41.61 25.58
N ASN A 577 4.45 40.30 25.40
CA ASN A 577 4.83 39.50 24.23
C ASN A 577 6.30 39.54 23.79
N ASN A 578 7.08 38.55 24.23
CA ASN A 578 8.35 38.18 23.60
C ASN A 578 8.44 36.66 23.39
N VAL A 579 9.13 36.27 22.32
CA VAL A 579 9.19 34.90 21.78
C VAL A 579 10.67 34.58 21.54
N ILE A 580 11.12 33.37 21.87
CA ILE A 580 12.47 32.91 21.52
C ILE A 580 12.50 32.48 20.05
N GLU A 581 13.50 32.98 19.33
CA GLU A 581 13.68 32.82 17.88
C GLU A 581 14.65 31.67 17.56
N ASP A 582 15.74 31.54 18.32
CA ASP A 582 16.75 30.48 18.18
C ASP A 582 17.22 29.98 19.57
N TYR A 583 17.63 28.71 19.63
CA TYR A 583 18.13 28.04 20.84
C TYR A 583 19.24 27.05 20.49
N GLU A 584 20.43 27.25 21.06
CA GLU A 584 21.58 26.38 20.90
C GLU A 584 22.14 25.88 22.23
N VAL A 585 22.46 24.59 22.29
CA VAL A 585 23.02 23.92 23.48
C VAL A 585 24.54 23.88 23.35
N LEU A 586 25.26 24.46 24.32
CA LEU A 586 26.73 24.43 24.36
C LEU A 586 27.28 23.17 25.02
N ARG A 587 26.49 22.56 25.91
CA ARG A 587 26.86 21.36 26.67
C ARG A 587 25.88 20.21 26.43
N ALA A 588 25.89 19.66 25.23
CA ALA A 588 25.36 18.32 25.02
C ALA A 588 26.37 17.33 25.64
N SER A 589 25.94 16.51 26.59
CA SER A 589 26.71 15.32 26.95
C SER A 589 26.45 14.27 25.87
N GLU A 590 27.51 13.83 25.18
CA GLU A 590 27.43 12.66 24.31
C GLU A 590 26.88 11.46 25.10
N SER A 591 26.05 10.64 24.47
CA SER A 591 25.63 9.34 25.00
C SER A 591 26.76 8.32 24.85
N ASP A 592 27.95 8.67 25.34
CA ASP A 592 29.17 7.90 25.14
C ASP A 592 29.23 6.74 26.15
N ASN A 593 28.66 5.61 25.73
CA ASN A 593 28.68 4.34 26.47
C ASN A 593 28.67 3.13 25.52
N PHE A 594 29.61 3.11 24.56
CA PHE A 594 29.98 1.86 23.88
C PHE A 594 31.10 1.19 24.67
N THR A 595 30.74 0.15 25.45
CA THR A 595 31.72 -0.62 26.23
C THR A 595 31.64 -2.11 25.93
N GLY A 596 32.50 -2.56 25.03
CA GLY A 596 32.91 -3.96 24.88
C GLY A 596 32.07 -4.84 23.95
N GLY A 597 32.67 -5.95 23.54
CA GLY A 597 32.10 -6.91 22.58
C GLY A 597 32.26 -6.47 21.12
N ASN A 598 32.27 -7.45 20.21
CA ASN A 598 32.33 -7.22 18.77
C ASN A 598 30.95 -6.80 18.21
N PRO A 599 30.92 -6.15 17.03
CA PRO A 599 29.67 -5.91 16.33
C PRO A 599 29.03 -7.23 15.85
N ARG A 600 27.70 -7.22 15.76
CA ARG A 600 26.87 -8.27 15.16
C ARG A 600 25.57 -7.68 14.60
N ILE A 601 25.01 -8.35 13.59
CA ILE A 601 23.64 -8.08 13.13
C ILE A 601 22.67 -8.47 14.25
N VAL A 602 21.74 -7.57 14.58
CA VAL A 602 20.66 -7.77 15.55
C VAL A 602 19.41 -8.25 14.84
N GLN A 603 19.03 -7.55 13.76
CA GLN A 603 17.82 -7.83 13.00
C GLN A 603 18.02 -7.39 11.54
N VAL A 604 17.44 -8.15 10.61
CA VAL A 604 17.20 -7.69 9.25
C VAL A 604 15.70 -7.46 9.12
N TYR A 605 15.33 -6.29 8.63
CA TYR A 605 13.96 -5.90 8.34
C TYR A 605 13.71 -6.05 6.84
N SER A 606 12.79 -6.93 6.50
CA SER A 606 12.30 -7.18 5.15
C SER A 606 10.82 -7.48 5.24
N ASP A 607 10.04 -6.97 4.30
CA ASP A 607 8.60 -7.23 4.19
C ASP A 607 8.35 -7.75 2.77
N PRO A 608 7.62 -8.87 2.56
CA PRO A 608 7.31 -9.38 1.23
C PRO A 608 6.60 -8.36 0.31
N GLU A 609 5.86 -7.40 0.88
CA GLU A 609 5.23 -6.29 0.14
C GLU A 609 6.24 -5.21 -0.31
N ASN A 610 7.42 -5.17 0.30
CA ASN A 610 8.44 -4.17 0.06
C ASN A 610 9.48 -4.64 -0.97
N VAL A 611 9.06 -4.70 -2.23
CA VAL A 611 9.92 -5.00 -3.38
C VAL A 611 10.95 -3.90 -3.71
N TYR A 612 11.10 -2.87 -2.87
CA TYR A 612 12.00 -1.72 -3.12
C TYR A 612 13.09 -1.54 -2.06
N SER A 613 13.01 -2.17 -0.89
CA SER A 613 14.01 -1.94 0.16
C SER A 613 14.11 -3.03 1.23
N ALA A 614 15.21 -3.01 1.98
CA ALA A 614 15.38 -3.75 3.23
C ALA A 614 16.16 -2.90 4.23
N SER A 615 16.36 -3.39 5.46
CA SER A 615 17.23 -2.72 6.44
C SER A 615 17.96 -3.72 7.33
N VAL A 616 19.18 -3.39 7.75
CA VAL A 616 20.03 -4.20 8.62
C VAL A 616 20.36 -3.37 9.86
N GLU A 617 19.95 -3.83 11.05
CA GLU A 617 20.34 -3.23 12.33
C GLU A 617 21.51 -3.98 12.96
N PHE A 618 22.49 -3.21 13.41
CA PHE A 618 23.65 -3.68 14.17
C PHE A 618 23.47 -3.36 15.66
N ASN A 619 24.15 -4.13 16.52
CA ASN A 619 24.14 -3.83 17.96
C ASN A 619 24.89 -2.53 18.30
N LYS A 620 25.83 -2.12 17.45
CA LYS A 620 26.72 -0.97 17.59
C LYS A 620 26.70 -0.08 16.34
N TYR A 621 27.31 1.09 16.43
CA TYR A 621 27.57 1.97 15.28
C TYR A 621 28.67 1.36 14.41
N MET A 622 28.42 1.21 13.12
CA MET A 622 29.35 0.61 12.18
C MET A 622 30.18 1.66 11.44
N SER A 623 31.38 1.30 10.97
CA SER A 623 32.03 2.06 9.91
C SER A 623 31.24 1.87 8.62
N ALA A 624 30.50 2.92 8.23
CA ALA A 624 29.65 2.89 7.06
C ALA A 624 30.43 2.59 5.77
N ASP A 625 31.61 3.18 5.57
CA ASP A 625 32.52 2.84 4.46
C ASP A 625 32.89 1.35 4.43
N SER A 626 33.23 0.78 5.60
CA SER A 626 33.65 -0.62 5.73
C SER A 626 32.51 -1.59 5.39
N VAL A 627 31.29 -1.32 5.89
CA VAL A 627 30.10 -2.12 5.57
C VAL A 627 29.67 -1.91 4.12
N ASN A 628 29.68 -0.67 3.61
CA ASN A 628 29.29 -0.33 2.24
C ASN A 628 30.13 -1.05 1.18
N ALA A 629 31.41 -1.32 1.47
CA ALA A 629 32.33 -2.08 0.61
C ALA A 629 32.20 -3.61 0.73
N LEU A 630 31.52 -4.12 1.77
CA LEU A 630 31.45 -5.56 2.10
C LEU A 630 30.01 -6.10 2.14
N ILE A 631 29.00 -5.29 1.82
CA ILE A 631 27.61 -5.72 1.69
C ILE A 631 27.25 -6.05 0.24
N SER A 632 26.58 -7.17 0.04
CA SER A 632 26.10 -7.65 -1.26
C SER A 632 24.65 -8.15 -1.15
N VAL A 633 23.86 -7.93 -2.20
CA VAL A 633 22.47 -8.40 -2.29
C VAL A 633 22.31 -9.14 -3.60
N ASN A 634 21.77 -10.36 -3.57
CA ASN A 634 21.55 -11.14 -4.79
C ASN A 634 20.37 -12.12 -4.66
N TYR A 635 19.89 -12.59 -5.82
CA TYR A 635 18.89 -13.65 -5.94
C TYR A 635 19.30 -14.66 -7.02
N GLN A 636 18.63 -15.81 -7.07
CA GLN A 636 18.74 -16.73 -8.21
C GLN A 636 17.60 -16.44 -9.18
N SER A 637 17.91 -16.24 -10.46
CA SER A 637 16.92 -16.09 -11.53
C SER A 637 16.26 -17.43 -11.89
N GLU A 638 15.18 -17.39 -12.69
CA GLU A 638 14.54 -18.59 -13.26
C GLU A 638 15.49 -19.50 -14.07
N LEU A 639 16.66 -18.98 -14.48
CA LEU A 639 17.69 -19.71 -15.22
C LEU A 639 18.78 -20.32 -14.31
N ASP A 640 18.61 -20.27 -12.99
CA ASP A 640 19.58 -20.69 -11.97
C ASP A 640 20.91 -19.89 -12.04
N GLU A 641 20.83 -18.65 -12.55
CA GLU A 641 21.93 -17.69 -12.55
C GLU A 641 21.80 -16.72 -11.37
N THR A 642 22.91 -16.48 -10.66
CA THR A 642 22.97 -15.50 -9.56
C THR A 642 23.00 -14.08 -10.11
N VAL A 643 22.02 -13.27 -9.73
CA VAL A 643 21.89 -11.86 -10.13
C VAL A 643 22.17 -10.97 -8.92
N ASP A 644 23.18 -10.11 -9.02
CA ASP A 644 23.46 -9.07 -8.02
C ASP A 644 22.50 -7.90 -8.19
N VAL A 645 21.91 -7.45 -7.07
CA VAL A 645 20.97 -6.32 -7.01
C VAL A 645 21.72 -5.05 -6.66
N THR A 646 21.58 -4.01 -7.49
CA THR A 646 22.18 -2.70 -7.19
C THR A 646 21.38 -2.04 -6.08
N SER A 647 22.05 -1.38 -5.13
CA SER A 647 21.36 -0.70 -4.03
C SER A 647 22.03 0.59 -3.56
N MET A 648 21.22 1.62 -3.32
CA MET A 648 21.65 2.80 -2.56
C MET A 648 21.59 2.50 -1.07
N LYS A 649 22.60 2.99 -0.33
CA LYS A 649 22.89 2.63 1.06
C LYS A 649 22.69 3.86 1.94
N VAL A 650 21.66 3.85 2.78
CA VAL A 650 21.24 4.99 3.63
C VAL A 650 21.49 4.63 5.09
N TRP A 651 22.22 5.46 5.83
CA TRP A 651 22.66 5.19 7.20
C TRP A 651 21.96 6.08 8.21
N LEU A 652 21.33 5.47 9.22
CA LEU A 652 20.80 6.18 10.39
C LEU A 652 21.19 5.43 11.68
N GLY A 653 22.09 6.04 12.45
CA GLY A 653 22.63 5.51 13.69
C GLY A 653 23.26 4.12 13.53
N ARG A 654 22.58 3.10 14.06
CA ARG A 654 23.03 1.70 14.04
C ARG A 654 22.36 0.88 12.92
N ARG A 655 21.63 1.53 12.00
CA ARG A 655 20.85 0.86 10.95
C ARG A 655 21.27 1.33 9.56
N LEU A 656 21.44 0.36 8.67
CA LEU A 656 21.62 0.56 7.24
C LEU A 656 20.30 0.22 6.53
N HIS A 657 19.76 1.13 5.73
CA HIS A 657 18.68 0.86 4.79
C HIS A 657 19.26 0.68 3.38
N LEU A 658 18.70 -0.28 2.65
CA LEU A 658 19.06 -0.58 1.27
C LEU A 658 17.86 -0.27 0.39
N ILE A 659 18.04 0.61 -0.61
CA ILE A 659 17.03 0.90 -1.64
C ILE A 659 17.44 0.15 -2.89
N PHE A 660 16.63 -0.80 -3.34
CA PHE A 660 16.95 -1.73 -4.42
C PHE A 660 16.59 -1.16 -5.79
N ASP A 661 17.41 -1.49 -6.78
CA ASP A 661 17.08 -1.40 -8.20
C ASP A 661 17.45 -2.72 -8.86
N SER A 662 16.44 -3.47 -9.33
CA SER A 662 16.63 -4.79 -9.94
C SER A 662 17.22 -4.73 -11.34
N ASN A 663 17.16 -3.57 -12.01
CA ASN A 663 17.60 -3.36 -13.38
C ASN A 663 18.15 -1.93 -13.53
N TYR A 664 19.18 -1.63 -12.73
CA TYR A 664 19.86 -0.33 -12.74
C TYR A 664 20.47 -0.02 -14.12
N VAL A 665 19.86 0.93 -14.83
CA VAL A 665 20.32 1.44 -16.13
C VAL A 665 20.75 2.89 -15.98
N ILE A 666 22.05 3.13 -16.13
CA ILE A 666 22.72 4.43 -15.90
C ILE A 666 22.10 5.61 -16.70
N ASP A 667 21.55 5.35 -17.89
CA ASP A 667 21.01 6.39 -18.79
C ASP A 667 19.49 6.62 -18.63
N ASP A 668 18.77 5.91 -17.74
CA ASP A 668 17.31 6.00 -17.58
C ASP A 668 16.92 6.84 -16.33
N GLU A 669 16.84 8.17 -16.49
CA GLU A 669 16.72 9.15 -15.40
C GLU A 669 15.60 8.85 -14.37
N GLY A 670 16.00 8.26 -13.24
CA GLY A 670 15.16 8.07 -12.07
C GLY A 670 14.03 7.06 -12.28
N LYS A 671 14.27 6.00 -13.05
CA LYS A 671 13.52 4.76 -12.94
C LYS A 671 14.24 3.85 -11.96
N THR A 672 13.51 3.23 -11.04
CA THR A 672 14.05 2.26 -10.07
C THR A 672 13.16 1.04 -10.18
N ASP A 673 13.67 -0.04 -10.75
CA ASP A 673 12.85 -1.20 -11.06
C ASP A 673 12.67 -2.05 -9.79
N PRO A 674 11.42 -2.43 -9.44
CA PRO A 674 11.15 -3.25 -8.27
C PRO A 674 11.83 -4.62 -8.39
N LEU A 675 12.09 -5.23 -7.25
CA LEU A 675 12.46 -6.64 -7.19
C LEU A 675 11.37 -7.52 -7.84
N PRO A 676 11.75 -8.61 -8.53
CA PRO A 676 10.80 -9.58 -9.05
C PRO A 676 9.96 -10.21 -7.93
N TYR A 677 8.74 -10.65 -8.27
CA TYR A 677 7.84 -11.36 -7.37
C TYR A 677 8.31 -12.80 -7.12
N ASP A 678 7.83 -13.42 -6.04
CA ASP A 678 8.10 -14.82 -5.64
C ASP A 678 9.60 -15.20 -5.65
N THR A 679 10.47 -14.26 -5.27
CA THR A 679 11.93 -14.38 -5.42
C THR A 679 12.63 -14.40 -4.07
N ASP A 680 13.48 -15.41 -3.85
CA ASP A 680 14.36 -15.53 -2.68
C ASP A 680 15.61 -14.63 -2.82
N LEU A 681 15.61 -13.50 -2.11
CA LEU A 681 16.78 -12.63 -1.96
C LEU A 681 17.67 -13.07 -0.81
N ASN A 682 18.97 -12.83 -0.98
CA ASN A 682 20.01 -13.01 0.04
C ASN A 682 20.71 -11.67 0.25
N ILE A 683 20.64 -11.13 1.47
CA ILE A 683 21.46 -9.98 1.91
C ILE A 683 22.63 -10.55 2.71
N SER A 684 23.87 -10.26 2.29
CA SER A 684 25.08 -10.72 2.96
C SER A 684 26.01 -9.57 3.34
N VAL A 685 26.54 -9.58 4.56
CA VAL A 685 27.56 -8.63 5.04
C VAL A 685 28.85 -9.38 5.34
N GLY A 686 29.97 -8.98 4.75
CA GLY A 686 31.27 -9.61 5.00
C GLY A 686 31.74 -9.49 6.45
N GLY A 687 32.26 -10.59 7.02
CA GLY A 687 32.73 -10.62 8.42
C GLY A 687 33.94 -9.72 8.73
N ASP A 688 34.65 -9.26 7.69
CA ASP A 688 35.74 -8.29 7.84
C ASP A 688 35.24 -6.84 8.05
N ALA A 689 33.92 -6.60 8.01
CA ALA A 689 33.35 -5.27 8.26
C ALA A 689 33.58 -4.81 9.71
N LEU A 690 33.92 -3.52 9.86
CA LEU A 690 34.39 -2.92 11.11
C LEU A 690 33.33 -2.02 11.77
N ASP A 691 33.30 -2.01 13.11
CA ASP A 691 32.68 -0.92 13.87
C ASP A 691 33.58 0.32 13.96
N LEU A 692 33.07 1.40 14.56
CA LEU A 692 33.85 2.64 14.78
C LEU A 692 35.03 2.44 15.76
N GLU A 693 35.06 1.36 16.54
CA GLU A 693 36.18 0.97 17.42
C GLU A 693 37.24 0.14 16.66
N GLY A 694 36.98 -0.26 15.41
CA GLY A 694 37.86 -1.11 14.59
C GLY A 694 37.73 -2.60 14.87
N LEU A 695 36.63 -3.06 15.49
CA LEU A 695 36.35 -4.46 15.77
C LEU A 695 35.56 -5.10 14.61
N GLN A 696 35.91 -6.35 14.26
CA GLN A 696 35.27 -7.12 13.18
C GLN A 696 33.94 -7.76 13.57
N LEU A 697 33.02 -7.80 12.59
CA LEU A 697 31.70 -8.45 12.65
C LEU A 697 31.82 -9.98 12.86
N LEU A 698 31.38 -10.48 14.02
CA LEU A 698 31.59 -11.90 14.37
C LEU A 698 30.70 -12.87 13.58
N MET A 699 31.34 -13.85 12.94
CA MET A 699 30.67 -14.96 12.22
C MET A 699 29.98 -16.00 13.12
N SER A 700 30.22 -16.01 14.43
CA SER A 700 29.94 -17.19 15.29
C SER A 700 28.61 -17.18 16.03
N GLU A 701 27.85 -16.07 16.03
CA GLU A 701 26.59 -15.95 16.78
C GLU A 701 25.35 -15.63 15.93
N THR A 702 25.49 -14.86 14.84
CA THR A 702 24.39 -14.57 13.91
C THR A 702 24.80 -14.83 12.45
N PRO A 703 23.86 -15.27 11.60
CA PRO A 703 24.16 -15.52 10.20
C PRO A 703 24.43 -14.20 9.47
N LEU A 704 25.62 -14.10 8.87
CA LEU A 704 26.03 -12.97 8.04
C LEU A 704 25.21 -12.81 6.75
N THR A 705 24.48 -13.86 6.37
CA THR A 705 23.54 -13.89 5.25
C THR A 705 22.13 -14.11 5.78
N THR A 706 21.22 -13.20 5.48
CA THR A 706 19.78 -13.36 5.75
C THR A 706 19.01 -13.48 4.44
N LYS A 707 17.95 -14.30 4.44
CA LYS A 707 17.06 -14.49 3.30
C LYS A 707 15.69 -13.88 3.55
N PHE A 708 15.07 -13.39 2.50
CA PHE A 708 13.64 -13.08 2.48
C PHE A 708 13.07 -13.32 1.08
N THR A 709 11.79 -13.65 1.02
CA THR A 709 11.07 -13.89 -0.24
C THR A 709 10.16 -12.69 -0.52
N THR A 710 10.17 -12.16 -1.74
CA THR A 710 9.17 -11.16 -2.17
C THR A 710 7.79 -11.79 -2.28
N ARG A 711 6.72 -10.98 -2.16
CA ARG A 711 5.35 -11.48 -2.33
C ARG A 711 5.16 -12.17 -3.69
N PRO A 712 4.30 -13.20 -3.80
CA PRO A 712 3.94 -13.77 -5.09
C PRO A 712 3.14 -12.77 -5.93
N GLU A 713 3.19 -12.93 -7.25
CA GLU A 713 2.36 -12.13 -8.17
C GLU A 713 0.87 -12.38 -7.90
N THR A 714 0.47 -13.65 -7.68
CA THR A 714 -0.90 -14.04 -7.35
C THR A 714 -0.93 -15.14 -6.28
N GLY A 715 -1.90 -15.10 -5.37
CA GLY A 715 -2.08 -16.09 -4.31
C GLY A 715 -1.70 -15.60 -2.91
N PHE A 716 -1.58 -16.55 -1.97
CA PHE A 716 -1.46 -16.29 -0.54
C PHE A 716 -0.02 -16.15 -0.05
N TYR A 717 0.20 -15.25 0.92
CA TYR A 717 1.48 -15.06 1.62
C TYR A 717 1.27 -14.46 3.02
N THR A 718 2.25 -14.63 3.91
CA THR A 718 2.32 -13.92 5.19
C THR A 718 2.82 -12.50 5.01
N SER A 719 2.34 -11.59 5.84
CA SER A 719 2.87 -10.23 5.95
C SER A 719 2.75 -9.76 7.39
N LEU A 720 3.53 -8.74 7.74
CA LEU A 720 3.35 -8.04 9.01
C LEU A 720 2.19 -7.02 8.93
N ALA A 721 1.63 -6.72 10.10
CA ALA A 721 0.61 -5.71 10.35
C ALA A 721 0.85 -5.01 11.70
N GLU A 722 -0.13 -4.21 12.13
CA GLU A 722 -0.19 -3.58 13.45
C GLU A 722 -0.65 -4.61 14.50
N VAL A 723 -0.01 -4.66 15.67
CA VAL A 723 -0.44 -5.54 16.77
C VAL A 723 -1.56 -4.84 17.53
N ILE A 724 -2.75 -5.43 17.55
CA ILE A 724 -3.95 -4.83 18.15
C ILE A 724 -4.71 -5.92 18.92
N ASP A 725 -4.83 -5.75 20.25
CA ASP A 725 -5.41 -6.78 21.12
C ASP A 725 -6.83 -7.18 20.67
N GLY A 726 -7.05 -8.49 20.52
CA GLY A 726 -8.31 -9.06 20.01
C GLY A 726 -8.62 -8.80 18.52
N VAL A 727 -7.77 -8.07 17.78
CA VAL A 727 -7.99 -7.71 16.36
C VAL A 727 -6.88 -8.23 15.44
N SER A 728 -5.60 -8.13 15.79
CA SER A 728 -4.49 -8.75 15.03
C SER A 728 -3.28 -9.01 15.92
N ASP A 729 -2.59 -10.15 15.72
CA ASP A 729 -1.36 -10.48 16.47
C ASP A 729 -0.10 -9.80 15.90
N GLY A 730 -0.24 -9.09 14.78
CA GLY A 730 0.85 -8.49 14.00
C GLY A 730 1.28 -9.31 12.78
N THR A 731 0.76 -10.54 12.62
CA THR A 731 0.97 -11.42 11.46
C THR A 731 -0.35 -11.63 10.75
N VAL A 732 -0.42 -11.37 9.44
CA VAL A 732 -1.70 -11.42 8.71
C VAL A 732 -1.59 -12.25 7.43
N LEU A 733 -2.67 -12.95 7.09
CA LEU A 733 -2.80 -13.58 5.79
C LEU A 733 -3.14 -12.53 4.73
N ARG A 734 -2.30 -12.43 3.70
CA ARG A 734 -2.58 -11.61 2.51
C ARG A 734 -2.85 -12.49 1.30
N HIS A 735 -3.68 -11.99 0.39
CA HIS A 735 -3.94 -12.58 -0.91
C HIS A 735 -3.69 -11.54 -2.02
N SER A 736 -2.69 -11.79 -2.88
CA SER A 736 -2.47 -10.99 -4.09
C SER A 736 -3.42 -11.47 -5.19
N ALA A 737 -4.26 -10.57 -5.69
CA ALA A 737 -5.24 -10.89 -6.73
C ALA A 737 -4.61 -10.93 -8.13
N ALA A 738 -5.08 -11.86 -8.95
CA ALA A 738 -4.77 -11.86 -10.38
C ALA A 738 -5.50 -10.70 -11.09
N VAL A 739 -4.78 -9.97 -11.96
CA VAL A 739 -5.22 -8.67 -12.52
C VAL A 739 -6.50 -8.76 -13.38
N ASP A 740 -6.82 -9.94 -13.92
CA ASP A 740 -7.95 -10.16 -14.85
C ASP A 740 -9.00 -11.19 -14.36
N ASN A 741 -8.96 -11.63 -13.09
CA ASN A 741 -9.71 -12.80 -12.62
C ASN A 741 -10.99 -12.43 -11.84
N ASN A 742 -12.04 -12.04 -12.58
CA ASN A 742 -13.36 -11.75 -12.01
C ASN A 742 -14.00 -13.03 -11.43
N GLY A 743 -14.55 -12.95 -10.21
CA GLY A 743 -15.19 -14.08 -9.51
C GLY A 743 -14.40 -14.61 -8.32
N LYS A 744 -14.68 -15.86 -7.93
CA LYS A 744 -14.21 -16.52 -6.71
C LYS A 744 -12.76 -17.00 -6.85
N GLN A 745 -11.82 -16.35 -6.17
CA GLN A 745 -10.39 -16.68 -6.27
C GLN A 745 -9.98 -17.79 -5.28
N ALA A 746 -10.53 -17.74 -4.07
CA ALA A 746 -10.25 -18.72 -3.02
C ALA A 746 -11.43 -18.84 -2.04
N ALA A 747 -11.56 -19.98 -1.37
CA ALA A 747 -12.65 -20.25 -0.42
C ALA A 747 -12.22 -21.17 0.74
N VAL A 748 -12.83 -20.99 1.90
CA VAL A 748 -12.78 -21.90 3.05
C VAL A 748 -14.21 -22.30 3.45
N ASN A 749 -14.41 -23.61 3.67
CA ASN A 749 -15.61 -24.10 4.33
C ASN A 749 -15.34 -24.10 5.84
N LEU A 750 -15.95 -23.16 6.54
CA LEU A 750 -15.78 -22.91 7.97
C LEU A 750 -16.44 -24.01 8.82
N ALA A 751 -17.59 -24.50 8.37
CA ALA A 751 -18.29 -25.67 8.91
C ALA A 751 -19.26 -26.22 7.84
N THR A 752 -19.47 -27.54 7.82
CA THR A 752 -20.42 -28.23 6.93
C THR A 752 -21.28 -29.21 7.73
N ASP A 753 -22.35 -29.72 7.13
CA ASP A 753 -23.21 -30.74 7.73
C ASP A 753 -23.85 -30.29 9.06
N ILE A 754 -24.08 -28.98 9.21
CA ILE A 754 -24.67 -28.37 10.40
C ILE A 754 -26.17 -28.67 10.41
N LYS A 755 -26.68 -29.24 11.51
CA LYS A 755 -28.11 -29.56 11.68
C LYS A 755 -28.95 -28.40 12.19
N THR A 756 -28.39 -27.60 13.10
CA THR A 756 -29.06 -26.43 13.70
C THR A 756 -28.08 -25.27 13.72
N ILE A 757 -28.43 -24.16 13.08
CA ILE A 757 -27.52 -23.03 12.92
C ILE A 757 -27.54 -22.11 14.16
N ASN A 758 -26.62 -22.39 15.08
CA ASN A 758 -26.32 -21.59 16.27
C ASN A 758 -24.82 -21.31 16.35
N HIS A 759 -24.30 -20.49 15.43
CA HIS A 759 -22.86 -20.32 15.21
C HIS A 759 -22.48 -18.84 15.15
N ARG A 760 -21.30 -18.52 15.70
CA ARG A 760 -20.65 -17.21 15.55
C ARG A 760 -19.36 -17.34 14.75
N VAL A 761 -19.20 -16.48 13.74
CA VAL A 761 -18.00 -16.30 12.93
C VAL A 761 -17.40 -14.93 13.26
N GLU A 762 -16.15 -14.93 13.69
CA GLU A 762 -15.36 -13.73 14.01
C GLU A 762 -14.12 -13.69 13.09
N PHE A 763 -13.75 -12.51 12.59
CA PHE A 763 -12.48 -12.27 11.90
C PHE A 763 -12.21 -10.76 11.81
N SER A 764 -10.97 -10.39 11.50
CA SER A 764 -10.52 -9.01 11.37
C SER A 764 -10.06 -8.69 9.96
N THR A 765 -10.28 -7.45 9.52
CA THR A 765 -9.76 -6.94 8.23
C THR A 765 -9.34 -5.48 8.34
N PRO A 766 -8.48 -4.96 7.44
CA PRO A 766 -8.23 -3.53 7.34
C PRO A 766 -9.51 -2.76 7.02
N ALA A 767 -9.68 -1.56 7.58
CA ALA A 767 -10.87 -0.74 7.32
C ALA A 767 -11.06 -0.35 5.83
N ILE A 768 -9.98 -0.39 5.05
CA ILE A 768 -9.95 -0.15 3.60
C ILE A 768 -9.33 -1.38 2.92
N ILE A 769 -10.11 -2.07 2.08
CA ILE A 769 -9.70 -3.27 1.34
C ILE A 769 -10.03 -3.08 -0.14
N GLU A 770 -9.07 -3.40 -1.02
CA GLU A 770 -9.23 -3.33 -2.47
C GLU A 770 -10.08 -4.48 -3.02
N GLY A 771 -9.80 -5.72 -2.57
CA GLY A 771 -10.61 -6.91 -2.88
C GLY A 771 -11.82 -7.06 -1.98
N ARG A 772 -12.60 -8.13 -2.21
CA ARG A 772 -13.83 -8.41 -1.45
C ARG A 772 -13.78 -9.77 -0.76
N PHE A 773 -14.43 -9.85 0.39
CA PHE A 773 -14.77 -11.09 1.05
C PHE A 773 -16.28 -11.33 0.98
N THR A 774 -16.67 -12.59 0.88
CA THR A 774 -18.08 -13.02 0.89
C THR A 774 -18.28 -14.12 1.93
N LEU A 775 -19.18 -13.90 2.89
CA LEU A 775 -19.62 -14.92 3.84
C LEU A 775 -21.00 -15.44 3.41
N ARG A 776 -21.13 -16.75 3.27
CA ARG A 776 -22.36 -17.42 2.84
C ARG A 776 -22.82 -18.46 3.88
N LEU A 777 -24.12 -18.44 4.20
CA LEU A 777 -24.82 -19.55 4.85
C LEU A 777 -25.42 -20.40 3.73
N THR A 778 -24.85 -21.59 3.48
CA THR A 778 -25.14 -22.43 2.30
C THR A 778 -25.99 -23.65 2.63
N ASP A 779 -26.66 -24.21 1.62
CA ASP A 779 -27.14 -25.61 1.63
C ASP A 779 -26.08 -26.47 0.91
N PRO A 780 -25.37 -27.39 1.60
CA PRO A 780 -24.34 -28.21 0.97
C PRO A 780 -24.88 -29.30 0.03
N TYR A 781 -26.21 -29.45 -0.09
CA TYR A 781 -26.87 -30.49 -0.87
C TYR A 781 -27.87 -29.93 -1.90
N GLN A 782 -28.13 -30.70 -2.96
CA GLN A 782 -29.09 -30.42 -4.03
C GLN A 782 -30.01 -31.63 -4.28
N VAL A 783 -31.16 -31.38 -4.90
CA VAL A 783 -32.12 -32.44 -5.26
C VAL A 783 -31.64 -33.22 -6.50
N ASN A 784 -31.49 -34.54 -6.35
CA ASN A 784 -31.34 -35.47 -7.46
C ASN A 784 -32.72 -35.89 -7.99
N TRP A 785 -33.22 -35.12 -8.96
CA TRP A 785 -34.54 -35.29 -9.56
C TRP A 785 -34.80 -36.65 -10.21
N ASN A 786 -33.79 -37.45 -10.53
CA ASN A 786 -33.97 -38.78 -11.15
C ASN A 786 -34.62 -39.80 -10.20
N ASN A 787 -34.58 -39.55 -8.88
CA ASN A 787 -35.08 -40.45 -7.85
C ASN A 787 -36.33 -39.91 -7.12
N VAL A 788 -36.86 -38.75 -7.53
CA VAL A 788 -37.99 -38.07 -6.88
C VAL A 788 -39.30 -38.69 -7.37
N ALA A 789 -40.18 -39.06 -6.44
CA ALA A 789 -41.55 -39.46 -6.78
C ALA A 789 -42.40 -38.21 -7.00
N ASN A 790 -43.20 -38.19 -8.07
CA ASN A 790 -43.91 -37.00 -8.53
C ASN A 790 -45.30 -37.34 -9.09
N ASN A 791 -46.34 -36.76 -8.47
CA ASN A 791 -47.75 -36.98 -8.79
C ASN A 791 -48.39 -35.70 -9.35
N VAL A 792 -49.41 -35.87 -10.19
CA VAL A 792 -50.31 -34.77 -10.62
C VAL A 792 -51.57 -34.85 -9.77
N ILE A 793 -51.97 -33.74 -9.13
CA ILE A 793 -53.11 -33.70 -8.20
C ILE A 793 -54.13 -32.68 -8.68
N ASP A 794 -55.41 -33.08 -8.76
CA ASP A 794 -56.50 -32.14 -9.01
C ASP A 794 -56.97 -31.48 -7.70
N THR A 795 -56.60 -30.22 -7.52
CA THR A 795 -56.92 -29.44 -6.32
C THR A 795 -58.40 -29.06 -6.22
N ALA A 796 -59.18 -29.19 -7.31
CA ALA A 796 -60.60 -28.84 -7.33
C ALA A 796 -61.53 -30.02 -6.96
N ASP A 797 -61.12 -31.26 -7.20
CA ASP A 797 -61.90 -32.46 -6.91
C ASP A 797 -61.18 -33.39 -5.91
N SER A 798 -61.21 -32.98 -4.64
CA SER A 798 -60.83 -33.81 -3.48
C SER A 798 -59.36 -34.28 -3.42
N ASN A 799 -58.43 -33.60 -4.11
CA ASN A 799 -57.03 -33.98 -4.26
C ASN A 799 -56.86 -35.40 -4.84
N ARG A 800 -57.60 -35.71 -5.90
CA ARG A 800 -57.42 -36.96 -6.66
C ARG A 800 -56.06 -36.98 -7.37
N GLU A 801 -55.34 -38.08 -7.21
CA GLU A 801 -54.10 -38.34 -7.94
C GLU A 801 -54.39 -38.79 -9.38
N TRP A 802 -53.67 -38.20 -10.32
CA TRP A 802 -53.67 -38.54 -11.73
C TRP A 802 -52.30 -39.08 -12.12
N HIS A 803 -52.29 -40.22 -12.80
CA HIS A 803 -51.07 -40.78 -13.38
C HIS A 803 -50.97 -40.36 -14.85
N SER A 804 -49.78 -39.90 -15.24
CA SER A 804 -49.43 -39.69 -16.65
C SER A 804 -49.10 -41.03 -17.31
N PHE A 805 -49.49 -41.17 -18.58
CA PHE A 805 -49.24 -42.36 -19.38
C PHE A 805 -48.75 -41.97 -20.77
N ASP A 806 -47.63 -42.59 -21.15
CA ASP A 806 -46.97 -42.40 -22.43
C ASP A 806 -47.74 -43.00 -23.61
N TRP A 807 -47.32 -42.56 -24.79
CA TRP A 807 -47.80 -42.95 -26.12
C TRP A 807 -48.20 -44.43 -26.27
N PHE A 808 -49.28 -44.64 -27.00
CA PHE A 808 -49.76 -45.96 -27.37
C PHE A 808 -50.31 -45.98 -28.80
N ASP A 809 -50.34 -47.18 -29.35
CA ASP A 809 -50.84 -47.49 -30.67
C ASP A 809 -52.07 -48.39 -30.56
N VAL A 810 -53.01 -48.30 -31.51
CA VAL A 810 -54.25 -49.11 -31.51
C VAL A 810 -54.48 -49.71 -32.90
N ASP A 811 -54.67 -51.02 -32.99
CA ASP A 811 -55.03 -51.69 -34.26
C ASP A 811 -56.53 -51.59 -34.60
N VAL A 812 -56.90 -52.19 -35.72
CA VAL A 812 -58.30 -52.31 -36.17
C VAL A 812 -59.17 -53.22 -35.29
N HIS A 813 -58.55 -54.04 -34.44
CA HIS A 813 -59.19 -54.93 -33.48
C HIS A 813 -59.32 -54.30 -32.08
N LYS A 814 -58.82 -53.06 -31.91
CA LYS A 814 -58.72 -52.28 -30.67
C LYS A 814 -57.72 -52.81 -29.64
N ASN A 815 -56.81 -53.71 -30.02
CA ASN A 815 -55.69 -54.05 -29.15
C ASN A 815 -54.81 -52.82 -28.94
N VAL A 816 -54.40 -52.57 -27.69
CA VAL A 816 -53.53 -51.46 -27.33
C VAL A 816 -52.09 -51.95 -27.27
N TYR A 817 -51.26 -51.31 -28.09
CA TYR A 817 -49.84 -51.53 -28.21
C TYR A 817 -49.12 -50.45 -27.42
N ARG A 818 -48.59 -50.81 -26.25
CA ARG A 818 -47.68 -49.95 -25.50
C ARG A 818 -46.26 -50.35 -25.85
N GLN A 819 -45.64 -49.59 -26.74
CA GLN A 819 -44.22 -49.71 -27.03
C GLN A 819 -43.45 -49.00 -25.92
N TYR A 820 -42.60 -49.72 -25.22
CA TYR A 820 -41.79 -49.17 -24.13
C TYR A 820 -40.31 -49.35 -24.46
N ARG A 821 -39.62 -48.22 -24.62
CA ARG A 821 -38.18 -48.14 -24.51
C ARG A 821 -37.90 -47.59 -23.12
N ALA A 822 -37.34 -48.42 -22.24
CA ALA A 822 -36.89 -47.95 -20.94
C ALA A 822 -35.69 -47.02 -21.14
N ASP A 823 -35.66 -45.87 -20.48
CA ASP A 823 -34.47 -44.98 -20.51
C ASP A 823 -33.24 -45.67 -19.89
N ASN A 824 -33.47 -46.67 -19.03
CA ASN A 824 -32.46 -47.53 -18.41
C ASN A 824 -32.25 -48.87 -19.16
N ALA A 825 -32.75 -49.02 -20.39
CA ALA A 825 -32.69 -50.28 -21.13
C ALA A 825 -31.24 -50.73 -21.36
N GLN A 826 -30.93 -51.95 -20.89
CA GLN A 826 -29.61 -52.54 -21.09
C GLN A 826 -29.38 -52.87 -22.57
N ILE A 827 -28.15 -52.65 -23.03
CA ILE A 827 -27.71 -53.11 -24.35
C ILE A 827 -27.78 -54.63 -24.37
N ASP A 828 -28.52 -55.21 -25.32
CA ASP A 828 -28.54 -56.65 -25.51
C ASP A 828 -27.15 -57.12 -25.95
N VAL A 829 -26.55 -58.03 -25.17
CA VAL A 829 -25.16 -58.48 -25.35
C VAL A 829 -24.94 -59.22 -26.67
N LYS A 830 -25.99 -59.82 -27.23
CA LYS A 830 -25.94 -60.56 -28.51
C LYS A 830 -25.99 -59.58 -29.68
N TRP A 831 -26.86 -58.57 -29.62
CA TRP A 831 -27.09 -57.62 -30.71
C TRP A 831 -26.27 -56.31 -30.62
N GLU A 832 -25.63 -56.04 -29.48
CA GLU A 832 -24.89 -54.80 -29.17
C GLU A 832 -25.71 -53.51 -29.41
N ARG A 833 -27.04 -53.61 -29.24
CA ARG A 833 -27.97 -52.49 -29.25
C ARG A 833 -29.06 -52.69 -28.21
N ILE A 834 -29.74 -51.61 -27.84
CA ILE A 834 -31.02 -51.70 -27.12
C ILE A 834 -32.04 -52.34 -28.07
N LEU A 835 -32.71 -53.40 -27.62
CA LEU A 835 -33.86 -53.97 -28.31
C LEU A 835 -35.13 -53.32 -27.75
N ASP A 836 -36.05 -52.91 -28.62
CA ASP A 836 -37.31 -52.34 -28.17
C ASP A 836 -38.22 -53.43 -27.58
N SER A 837 -39.07 -53.05 -26.62
CA SER A 837 -40.10 -53.92 -26.04
C SER A 837 -41.51 -53.43 -26.42
N LEU A 838 -42.40 -54.36 -26.69
CA LEU A 838 -43.77 -54.10 -27.09
C LEU A 838 -44.73 -54.91 -26.22
N THR A 839 -45.53 -54.25 -25.40
CA THR A 839 -46.62 -54.90 -24.67
C THR A 839 -47.93 -54.74 -25.46
N VAL A 840 -48.56 -55.87 -25.77
CA VAL A 840 -49.87 -55.94 -26.43
C VAL A 840 -50.91 -56.28 -25.38
N THR A 841 -51.80 -55.33 -25.10
CA THR A 841 -52.90 -55.47 -24.14
C THR A 841 -54.23 -55.44 -24.92
N PRO A 842 -54.96 -56.56 -25.00
CA PRO A 842 -56.28 -56.59 -25.63
C PRO A 842 -57.28 -55.69 -24.89
N THR A 843 -58.25 -55.12 -25.60
CA THR A 843 -59.40 -54.47 -24.95
C THR A 843 -60.57 -55.42 -24.80
N THR A 844 -61.29 -55.32 -23.68
CA THR A 844 -62.61 -55.95 -23.51
C THR A 844 -63.72 -54.90 -23.52
N VAL A 845 -64.84 -55.22 -24.17
CA VAL A 845 -66.09 -54.47 -24.05
C VAL A 845 -66.89 -55.14 -22.94
N ALA A 846 -67.01 -54.49 -21.78
CA ALA A 846 -67.33 -55.19 -20.53
C ALA A 846 -68.69 -54.86 -19.90
N ASP A 847 -69.49 -53.92 -20.44
CA ASP A 847 -70.81 -53.57 -19.89
C ASP A 847 -71.92 -53.36 -20.93
N VAL A 848 -73.11 -53.06 -20.41
CA VAL A 848 -74.36 -52.82 -21.17
C VAL A 848 -74.41 -51.44 -21.83
N ASP A 849 -73.55 -50.51 -21.44
CA ASP A 849 -73.50 -49.12 -21.90
C ASP A 849 -72.41 -48.90 -22.97
N GLY A 850 -71.57 -49.93 -23.19
CA GLY A 850 -70.61 -50.02 -24.28
C GLY A 850 -69.21 -49.53 -23.92
N LYS A 851 -68.86 -49.47 -22.63
CA LYS A 851 -67.52 -49.07 -22.16
C LYS A 851 -66.44 -50.07 -22.61
N VAL A 852 -65.24 -49.54 -22.85
CA VAL A 852 -64.04 -50.26 -23.31
C VAL A 852 -62.96 -50.17 -22.24
N PHE A 853 -62.45 -51.32 -21.82
CA PHE A 853 -61.42 -51.45 -20.78
C PHE A 853 -60.20 -52.22 -21.30
N LEU A 854 -59.04 -51.98 -20.71
CA LEU A 854 -57.83 -52.77 -20.96
C LEU A 854 -57.89 -54.11 -20.20
N ASP A 855 -57.75 -55.23 -20.90
CA ASP A 855 -57.66 -56.56 -20.27
C ASP A 855 -56.18 -56.90 -19.99
N THR A 856 -55.69 -56.41 -18.87
CA THR A 856 -54.32 -56.62 -18.40
C THR A 856 -54.03 -58.07 -18.00
N ALA A 857 -55.05 -58.90 -17.77
CA ALA A 857 -54.88 -60.29 -17.36
C ALA A 857 -54.38 -61.21 -18.49
N ILE A 858 -54.48 -60.76 -19.74
CA ILE A 858 -54.02 -61.48 -20.95
C ILE A 858 -52.99 -60.67 -21.76
N ALA A 859 -52.41 -59.62 -21.19
CA ALA A 859 -51.35 -58.84 -21.82
C ALA A 859 -50.11 -59.70 -22.10
N LYS A 860 -49.47 -59.48 -23.25
CA LYS A 860 -48.23 -60.17 -23.66
C LYS A 860 -47.14 -59.16 -24.01
N THR A 861 -45.92 -59.41 -23.56
CA THR A 861 -44.75 -58.58 -23.89
C THR A 861 -43.84 -59.31 -24.87
N TYR A 862 -43.41 -58.59 -25.90
CA TYR A 862 -42.52 -59.06 -26.96
C TYR A 862 -41.25 -58.21 -26.98
N ILE A 863 -40.11 -58.82 -27.31
CA ILE A 863 -38.88 -58.12 -27.70
C ILE A 863 -38.75 -58.05 -29.22
N GLU A 864 -38.15 -56.97 -29.70
CA GLU A 864 -37.75 -56.84 -31.10
C GLU A 864 -36.61 -57.82 -31.45
N ILE A 865 -36.78 -58.62 -32.50
CA ILE A 865 -35.70 -59.28 -33.22
C ILE A 865 -35.37 -58.41 -34.46
N PRO A 866 -34.16 -57.83 -34.53
CA PRO A 866 -33.76 -56.98 -35.64
C PRO A 866 -33.72 -57.70 -36.98
N ASP A 867 -33.77 -56.92 -38.07
CA ASP A 867 -33.33 -57.36 -39.40
C ASP A 867 -31.92 -57.98 -39.35
N HIS A 868 -31.75 -59.16 -39.94
CA HIS A 868 -30.48 -59.89 -39.91
C HIS A 868 -30.32 -60.88 -41.07
N TYR A 869 -29.17 -61.54 -41.11
CA TYR A 869 -28.88 -62.65 -42.00
C TYR A 869 -28.78 -63.98 -41.24
N GLU A 870 -29.19 -65.08 -41.84
CA GLU A 870 -28.98 -66.45 -41.31
C GLU A 870 -28.23 -67.32 -42.34
N ASN A 871 -27.36 -68.21 -41.86
CA ASN A 871 -26.80 -69.29 -42.67
C ASN A 871 -27.71 -70.54 -42.63
N ILE A 872 -27.36 -71.59 -43.40
CA ILE A 872 -28.16 -72.83 -43.48
C ILE A 872 -28.27 -73.61 -42.16
N ASP A 873 -27.37 -73.37 -41.20
CA ASP A 873 -27.35 -73.99 -39.88
C ASP A 873 -28.08 -73.13 -38.82
N GLY A 874 -28.74 -72.03 -39.22
CA GLY A 874 -29.48 -71.13 -38.34
C GLY A 874 -28.58 -70.19 -37.51
N VAL A 875 -27.33 -69.99 -37.93
CA VAL A 875 -26.43 -69.02 -37.29
C VAL A 875 -26.77 -67.62 -37.79
N MET A 876 -27.14 -66.74 -36.86
CA MET A 876 -27.48 -65.35 -37.16
C MET A 876 -26.24 -64.46 -37.30
N PHE A 877 -26.31 -63.52 -38.24
CA PHE A 877 -25.34 -62.48 -38.49
C PHE A 877 -26.05 -61.12 -38.57
N SER A 878 -25.64 -60.13 -37.76
CA SER A 878 -26.08 -58.75 -38.01
C SER A 878 -25.36 -58.20 -39.24
N HIS A 879 -25.97 -57.19 -39.86
CA HIS A 879 -25.36 -56.44 -40.95
C HIS A 879 -25.45 -54.95 -40.63
N GLN A 880 -24.31 -54.28 -40.62
CA GLN A 880 -24.18 -52.86 -40.33
C GLN A 880 -23.20 -52.23 -41.31
N TYR A 881 -23.42 -50.96 -41.66
CA TYR A 881 -22.43 -50.16 -42.36
C TYR A 881 -21.59 -49.41 -41.34
N ASP A 882 -20.29 -49.70 -41.29
CA ASP A 882 -19.35 -48.94 -40.48
C ASP A 882 -18.98 -47.65 -41.24
N SER A 883 -19.45 -46.52 -40.70
CA SER A 883 -19.24 -45.19 -41.27
C SER A 883 -17.80 -44.69 -41.12
N LEU A 884 -17.00 -45.23 -40.19
CA LEU A 884 -15.59 -44.85 -40.00
C LEU A 884 -14.68 -45.54 -41.03
N SER A 885 -14.87 -46.84 -41.27
CA SER A 885 -14.10 -47.58 -42.29
C SER A 885 -14.73 -47.55 -43.69
N ALA A 886 -15.93 -46.99 -43.84
CA ALA A 886 -16.73 -46.96 -45.06
C ALA A 886 -16.97 -48.36 -45.68
N LYS A 887 -17.11 -49.38 -44.83
CA LYS A 887 -17.31 -50.78 -45.22
C LYS A 887 -18.59 -51.34 -44.63
N ASN A 888 -19.15 -52.34 -45.31
CA ASN A 888 -20.15 -53.17 -44.69
C ASN A 888 -19.47 -54.18 -43.76
N VAL A 889 -20.05 -54.37 -42.59
CA VAL A 889 -19.63 -55.33 -41.57
C VAL A 889 -20.76 -56.34 -41.35
N ARG A 890 -20.39 -57.61 -41.28
CA ARG A 890 -21.26 -58.71 -40.85
C ARG A 890 -20.70 -59.30 -39.58
N LYS A 891 -21.47 -59.30 -38.49
CA LYS A 891 -21.02 -59.87 -37.22
C LYS A 891 -21.78 -61.16 -36.93
N ASN A 892 -21.06 -62.26 -36.73
CA ASN A 892 -21.65 -63.50 -36.24
C ASN A 892 -22.13 -63.29 -34.80
N LEU A 893 -23.43 -63.45 -34.56
CA LEU A 893 -24.05 -63.14 -33.27
C LEU A 893 -23.91 -64.25 -32.23
N THR A 894 -23.30 -65.39 -32.60
CA THR A 894 -22.98 -66.49 -31.68
C THR A 894 -21.52 -66.42 -31.22
N THR A 895 -20.60 -66.04 -32.09
CA THR A 895 -19.15 -66.02 -31.79
C THR A 895 -18.57 -64.62 -31.57
N GLY A 896 -19.30 -63.57 -31.94
CA GLY A 896 -18.82 -62.18 -31.86
C GLY A 896 -17.93 -61.74 -33.03
N VAL A 897 -17.50 -62.67 -33.89
CA VAL A 897 -16.55 -62.43 -34.99
C VAL A 897 -17.13 -61.46 -36.01
N LYS A 898 -16.34 -60.45 -36.40
CA LYS A 898 -16.68 -59.45 -37.41
C LYS A 898 -15.97 -59.76 -38.73
N TYR A 899 -16.77 -59.76 -39.80
CA TYR A 899 -16.31 -59.90 -41.17
C TYR A 899 -16.56 -58.59 -41.93
N HIS A 900 -15.54 -58.05 -42.59
CA HIS A 900 -15.65 -56.82 -43.36
C HIS A 900 -15.68 -57.11 -44.86
N SER A 901 -16.45 -56.35 -45.63
CA SER A 901 -16.48 -56.44 -47.09
C SER A 901 -15.15 -55.93 -47.68
N GLN A 902 -14.40 -56.81 -48.35
CA GLN A 902 -13.27 -56.44 -49.20
C GLN A 902 -13.69 -56.54 -50.67
N ALA A 903 -13.79 -55.39 -51.35
CA ALA A 903 -14.09 -55.34 -52.78
C ALA A 903 -13.01 -56.08 -53.60
N GLY A 904 -13.46 -56.78 -54.64
CA GLY A 904 -12.56 -57.55 -55.51
C GLY A 904 -11.52 -56.67 -56.21
N TYR A 905 -10.33 -57.25 -56.46
CA TYR A 905 -9.17 -56.56 -57.03
C TYR A 905 -8.50 -57.38 -58.13
N MET A 906 -7.75 -56.71 -58.99
CA MET A 906 -6.95 -57.30 -60.05
C MET A 906 -5.47 -57.23 -59.65
N THR A 907 -4.72 -58.32 -59.69
CA THR A 907 -3.26 -58.29 -59.52
C THR A 907 -2.59 -58.62 -60.86
N ASP A 908 -1.70 -57.76 -61.35
CA ASP A 908 -0.87 -58.07 -62.52
C ASP A 908 0.20 -59.10 -62.14
N SER A 909 0.16 -60.27 -62.77
CA SER A 909 1.04 -61.39 -62.43
C SER A 909 2.48 -61.23 -62.90
N ASP A 910 2.76 -60.28 -63.80
CA ASP A 910 4.11 -59.98 -64.27
C ASP A 910 4.82 -58.88 -63.44
N THR A 911 4.05 -58.01 -62.77
CA THR A 911 4.58 -56.86 -62.00
C THR A 911 4.23 -56.87 -60.51
N GLU A 912 3.35 -57.77 -60.08
CA GLU A 912 2.76 -57.87 -58.73
C GLU A 912 1.94 -56.64 -58.28
N ILE A 913 1.69 -55.67 -59.17
CA ILE A 913 0.90 -54.46 -58.86
C ILE A 913 -0.58 -54.82 -58.71
N VAL A 914 -1.19 -54.34 -57.63
CA VAL A 914 -2.62 -54.52 -57.32
C VAL A 914 -3.41 -53.31 -57.78
N TYR A 915 -4.47 -53.56 -58.55
CA TYR A 915 -5.40 -52.58 -59.07
C TYR A 915 -6.78 -52.77 -58.43
N HIS A 916 -7.33 -51.69 -57.86
CA HIS A 916 -8.68 -51.63 -57.31
C HIS A 916 -9.61 -50.85 -58.24
N HIS A 917 -10.87 -51.26 -58.34
CA HIS A 917 -11.83 -50.60 -59.22
C HIS A 917 -12.32 -49.29 -58.62
N SER A 918 -11.96 -48.17 -59.25
CA SER A 918 -12.38 -46.83 -58.82
C SER A 918 -12.66 -45.92 -60.02
N PHE A 919 -13.72 -45.11 -59.93
CA PHE A 919 -14.16 -44.20 -61.00
C PHE A 919 -14.39 -44.89 -62.36
N GLY A 920 -14.82 -46.16 -62.36
CA GLY A 920 -15.14 -46.93 -63.57
C GLY A 920 -13.94 -47.59 -64.26
N GLU A 921 -12.74 -47.50 -63.70
CA GLU A 921 -11.53 -48.14 -64.21
C GLU A 921 -10.78 -48.86 -63.08
N TRP A 922 -9.92 -49.82 -63.44
CA TRP A 922 -9.02 -50.48 -62.49
C TRP A 922 -7.77 -49.62 -62.30
N ARG A 923 -7.45 -49.21 -61.06
CA ARG A 923 -6.34 -48.31 -60.75
C ARG A 923 -5.45 -48.83 -59.62
N ASP A 924 -4.14 -48.63 -59.75
CA ASP A 924 -3.19 -48.89 -58.66
C ASP A 924 -3.23 -47.79 -57.59
N THR A 925 -2.40 -47.93 -56.56
CA THR A 925 -2.26 -46.97 -55.45
C THR A 925 -1.76 -45.59 -55.87
N GLU A 926 -1.06 -45.48 -57.01
CA GLU A 926 -0.63 -44.20 -57.58
C GLU A 926 -1.67 -43.61 -58.55
N GLY A 927 -2.78 -44.32 -58.79
CA GLY A 927 -3.91 -43.90 -59.62
C GLY A 927 -3.78 -44.25 -61.11
N ASN A 928 -2.73 -44.96 -61.52
CA ASN A 928 -2.53 -45.36 -62.91
C ASN A 928 -3.58 -46.40 -63.32
N VAL A 929 -4.13 -46.25 -64.52
CA VAL A 929 -5.09 -47.21 -65.08
C VAL A 929 -4.35 -48.50 -65.46
N LEU A 930 -4.95 -49.64 -65.14
CA LEU A 930 -4.48 -50.96 -65.53
C LEU A 930 -4.14 -51.01 -67.03
N PRO A 931 -2.88 -51.29 -67.43
CA PRO A 931 -2.51 -51.34 -68.83
C PRO A 931 -3.29 -52.41 -69.60
N PRO A 932 -3.82 -52.15 -70.82
CA PRO A 932 -4.61 -53.13 -71.59
C PRO A 932 -3.88 -54.43 -71.99
N ALA A 933 -2.59 -54.55 -71.69
CA ALA A 933 -1.75 -55.72 -71.97
C ALA A 933 -1.14 -56.35 -70.70
N ALA A 934 -1.54 -55.89 -69.50
CA ALA A 934 -1.14 -56.48 -68.22
C ALA A 934 -1.79 -57.87 -68.04
N ASN A 935 -1.08 -58.77 -67.36
CA ASN A 935 -1.45 -60.19 -67.28
C ASN A 935 -2.13 -60.47 -65.94
N THR A 936 -3.38 -60.02 -65.78
CA THR A 936 -4.02 -59.94 -64.46
C THR A 936 -4.78 -61.18 -64.01
N VAL A 937 -4.79 -61.39 -62.69
CA VAL A 937 -5.65 -62.33 -61.98
C VAL A 937 -6.69 -61.55 -61.18
N TYR A 938 -7.96 -61.91 -61.32
CA TYR A 938 -9.06 -61.29 -60.55
C TYR A 938 -9.32 -62.06 -59.24
N THR A 939 -9.22 -61.36 -58.12
CA THR A 939 -9.73 -61.80 -56.82
C THR A 939 -11.15 -61.25 -56.65
N GLN A 940 -12.13 -62.13 -56.48
CA GLN A 940 -13.53 -61.75 -56.26
C GLN A 940 -13.71 -61.06 -54.90
N GLU A 941 -14.75 -60.22 -54.77
CA GLU A 941 -15.19 -59.66 -53.48
C GLU A 941 -15.39 -60.77 -52.44
N GLN A 942 -14.85 -60.55 -51.24
CA GLN A 942 -14.83 -61.48 -50.13
C GLN A 942 -15.18 -60.79 -48.82
N TRP A 943 -15.68 -61.57 -47.86
CA TRP A 943 -15.94 -61.13 -46.50
C TRP A 943 -14.85 -61.71 -45.61
N LEU A 944 -13.98 -60.85 -45.09
CA LEU A 944 -12.78 -61.27 -44.36
C LEU A 944 -12.93 -61.03 -42.86
N ASP A 945 -12.53 -62.01 -42.05
CA ASP A 945 -12.34 -61.87 -40.60
C ASP A 945 -11.35 -60.72 -40.35
N GLU A 946 -11.72 -59.79 -39.46
CA GLU A 946 -10.92 -58.60 -39.13
C GLU A 946 -9.57 -58.93 -38.47
N VAL A 947 -9.44 -60.08 -37.81
CA VAL A 947 -8.29 -60.48 -36.99
C VAL A 947 -7.46 -61.57 -37.67
N SER A 948 -8.09 -62.60 -38.25
CA SER A 948 -7.38 -63.71 -38.91
C SER A 948 -7.19 -63.52 -40.41
N GLY A 949 -8.03 -62.71 -41.07
CA GLY A 949 -8.08 -62.60 -42.52
C GLY A 949 -8.73 -63.79 -43.23
N ASP A 950 -9.39 -64.71 -42.50
CA ASP A 950 -10.10 -65.85 -43.09
C ASP A 950 -11.38 -65.41 -43.83
N ILE A 951 -11.73 -66.13 -44.89
CA ILE A 951 -12.89 -65.82 -45.73
C ILE A 951 -14.16 -66.47 -45.16
N LEU A 952 -15.22 -65.69 -44.93
CA LEU A 952 -16.56 -66.19 -44.67
C LEU A 952 -17.13 -66.86 -45.93
N SER A 953 -17.09 -68.19 -45.97
CA SER A 953 -17.60 -69.01 -47.08
C SER A 953 -19.11 -69.28 -47.05
N ASP A 954 -19.81 -68.85 -46.00
CA ASP A 954 -21.23 -69.16 -45.78
C ASP A 954 -22.15 -68.38 -46.72
N ASN A 955 -23.17 -69.08 -47.24
CA ASN A 955 -24.23 -68.46 -48.02
C ASN A 955 -25.35 -68.00 -47.10
N LEU A 956 -25.60 -66.69 -47.04
CA LEU A 956 -26.48 -66.05 -46.08
C LEU A 956 -27.82 -65.61 -46.70
N GLN A 957 -28.92 -65.85 -46.01
CA GLN A 957 -30.27 -65.40 -46.39
C GLN A 957 -30.75 -64.28 -45.45
N TRP A 958 -31.50 -63.31 -45.97
CA TRP A 958 -32.04 -62.20 -45.19
C TRP A 958 -33.34 -62.59 -44.47
N VAL A 959 -33.43 -62.23 -43.19
CA VAL A 959 -34.60 -62.40 -42.33
C VAL A 959 -35.04 -61.02 -41.84
N GLY A 960 -36.32 -60.70 -42.06
CA GLY A 960 -36.89 -59.41 -41.68
C GLY A 960 -37.20 -59.29 -40.19
N GLN A 961 -37.29 -58.05 -39.71
CA GLN A 961 -37.66 -57.69 -38.35
C GLN A 961 -38.93 -58.43 -37.88
N THR A 962 -38.89 -59.01 -36.68
CA THR A 962 -40.01 -59.72 -36.06
C THR A 962 -40.07 -59.43 -34.56
N TRP A 963 -41.19 -59.73 -33.89
CA TRP A 963 -41.33 -59.55 -32.44
C TRP A 963 -41.48 -60.91 -31.77
N MET A 964 -40.68 -61.22 -30.76
CA MET A 964 -40.68 -62.52 -30.08
C MET A 964 -41.21 -62.39 -28.65
N ASN A 965 -42.17 -63.24 -28.26
CA ASN A 965 -42.77 -63.22 -26.92
C ASN A 965 -41.71 -63.60 -25.87
N ILE A 966 -41.53 -62.74 -24.86
CA ILE A 966 -40.51 -62.90 -23.80
C ILE A 966 -40.81 -64.10 -22.88
N ALA A 967 -42.10 -64.45 -22.71
CA ALA A 967 -42.52 -65.47 -21.76
C ALA A 967 -42.27 -66.91 -22.25
N ASP A 968 -42.28 -67.15 -23.56
CA ASP A 968 -42.11 -68.48 -24.15
C ASP A 968 -41.00 -68.59 -25.22
N ASN A 969 -40.49 -67.47 -25.75
CA ASN A 969 -39.47 -67.42 -26.82
C ASN A 969 -39.81 -68.21 -28.09
N THR A 970 -41.10 -68.44 -28.36
CA THR A 970 -41.59 -69.22 -29.52
C THR A 970 -42.69 -68.53 -30.32
N GLU A 971 -43.53 -67.71 -29.68
CA GLU A 971 -44.55 -66.93 -30.37
C GLU A 971 -43.92 -65.73 -31.09
N ILE A 972 -43.92 -65.78 -32.43
CA ILE A 972 -43.50 -64.68 -33.29
C ILE A 972 -44.72 -63.84 -33.67
N PHE A 973 -44.70 -62.57 -33.30
CA PHE A 973 -45.70 -61.56 -33.61
C PHE A 973 -45.24 -60.68 -34.79
N THR A 974 -46.18 -60.36 -35.68
CA THR A 974 -46.02 -59.36 -36.74
C THR A 974 -47.05 -58.27 -36.50
N ARG A 975 -46.61 -57.02 -36.42
CA ARG A 975 -47.44 -55.87 -36.06
C ARG A 975 -48.41 -55.50 -37.18
N GLU A 976 -49.71 -55.40 -36.86
CA GLU A 976 -50.72 -54.87 -37.78
C GLU A 976 -50.59 -53.34 -37.94
N ASN A 977 -51.29 -52.75 -38.92
CA ASN A 977 -51.36 -51.30 -39.06
C ASN A 977 -52.09 -50.68 -37.85
N THR A 978 -51.39 -49.83 -37.09
CA THR A 978 -51.92 -49.12 -35.93
C THR A 978 -52.19 -47.64 -36.20
N ASN A 979 -53.08 -47.03 -35.42
CA ASN A 979 -53.17 -45.58 -35.27
C ASN A 979 -52.54 -45.17 -33.94
N TRP A 980 -51.79 -44.07 -33.97
CA TRP A 980 -50.94 -43.60 -32.87
C TRP A 980 -51.60 -42.46 -32.07
N VAL A 981 -51.40 -42.46 -30.75
CA VAL A 981 -51.87 -41.42 -29.83
C VAL A 981 -50.74 -41.01 -28.87
N GLU A 982 -50.44 -39.72 -28.84
CA GLU A 982 -49.55 -39.12 -27.83
C GLU A 982 -50.32 -38.75 -26.56
N ASN A 983 -49.69 -39.12 -25.43
CA ASN A 983 -49.85 -38.68 -24.04
C ASN A 983 -51.29 -38.52 -23.51
N TYR A 984 -51.58 -39.20 -22.40
CA TYR A 984 -52.83 -39.06 -21.68
C TYR A 984 -52.61 -39.16 -20.17
N TYR A 985 -53.55 -38.59 -19.41
CA TYR A 985 -53.65 -38.72 -17.97
C TYR A 985 -54.82 -39.63 -17.64
N ALA A 986 -54.68 -40.47 -16.62
CA ALA A 986 -55.77 -41.29 -16.13
C ALA A 986 -55.79 -41.41 -14.62
N SER A 987 -57.01 -41.55 -14.09
CA SER A 987 -57.30 -41.81 -12.69
C SER A 987 -58.53 -42.73 -12.63
N ASP A 988 -58.56 -43.68 -11.70
CA ASP A 988 -59.76 -44.43 -11.34
C ASP A 988 -60.65 -43.48 -10.51
N ILE A 989 -61.60 -42.81 -11.18
CA ILE A 989 -62.39 -41.73 -10.59
C ILE A 989 -63.63 -42.29 -9.91
N ASP A 990 -64.25 -43.31 -10.51
CA ASP A 990 -65.46 -43.94 -9.95
C ASP A 990 -65.15 -45.05 -8.92
N GLY A 991 -63.89 -45.50 -8.83
CA GLY A 991 -63.39 -46.41 -7.80
C GLY A 991 -63.66 -47.88 -8.12
N ASP A 992 -63.96 -48.24 -9.37
CA ASP A 992 -64.25 -49.63 -9.78
C ASP A 992 -63.00 -50.51 -9.98
N THR A 993 -61.79 -49.98 -9.75
CA THR A 993 -60.47 -50.59 -9.94
C THR A 993 -60.07 -50.80 -11.40
N LYS A 994 -60.75 -50.14 -12.34
CA LYS A 994 -60.38 -50.08 -13.76
C LYS A 994 -60.24 -48.63 -14.18
N ILE A 995 -59.94 -48.44 -15.46
CA ILE A 995 -59.82 -47.13 -16.09
C ILE A 995 -60.63 -47.20 -17.39
N ASP A 996 -61.65 -46.37 -17.51
CA ASP A 996 -62.48 -46.25 -18.72
C ASP A 996 -61.73 -45.52 -19.84
N VAL A 997 -61.10 -46.30 -20.73
CA VAL A 997 -60.35 -45.79 -21.90
C VAL A 997 -61.25 -45.48 -23.10
N SER A 998 -62.58 -45.50 -22.96
CA SER A 998 -63.53 -45.34 -24.08
C SER A 998 -63.38 -44.02 -24.83
N ALA A 999 -63.01 -42.94 -24.13
CA ALA A 999 -62.80 -41.62 -24.73
C ALA A 999 -61.56 -41.58 -25.66
N LEU A 1000 -60.54 -42.37 -25.35
CA LEU A 1000 -59.32 -42.52 -26.16
C LEU A 1000 -59.50 -43.49 -27.34
N ALA A 1001 -60.22 -44.60 -27.13
CA ALA A 1001 -60.43 -45.63 -28.16
C ALA A 1001 -61.30 -45.17 -29.35
N ALA A 1002 -61.99 -44.04 -29.23
CA ALA A 1002 -62.77 -43.42 -30.30
C ALA A 1002 -61.98 -42.30 -30.99
N PHE A 1003 -61.21 -42.65 -32.03
CA PHE A 1003 -60.43 -41.74 -32.92
C PHE A 1003 -61.28 -40.71 -33.73
N GLY A 1004 -62.45 -40.34 -33.24
CA GLY A 1004 -63.34 -39.30 -33.79
C GLY A 1004 -64.12 -38.53 -32.72
N GLY A 1005 -63.75 -38.64 -31.43
CA GLY A 1005 -64.35 -37.88 -30.33
C GLY A 1005 -65.80 -38.27 -30.02
N ARG A 1006 -65.99 -39.23 -29.10
CA ARG A 1006 -67.32 -39.43 -28.50
C ARG A 1006 -67.59 -38.27 -27.54
N THR A 1007 -68.59 -37.43 -27.84
CA THR A 1007 -69.12 -36.50 -26.84
C THR A 1007 -69.73 -37.34 -25.72
N LEU A 1008 -69.17 -37.25 -24.51
CA LEU A 1008 -69.73 -37.86 -23.32
C LEU A 1008 -71.12 -37.28 -23.02
N ALA A 1009 -71.99 -38.07 -22.39
CA ALA A 1009 -73.30 -37.59 -21.97
C ALA A 1009 -73.16 -36.61 -20.79
N GLU A 1010 -74.13 -35.69 -20.68
CA GLU A 1010 -74.14 -34.67 -19.62
C GLU A 1010 -74.25 -35.35 -18.24
N GLY A 1011 -73.13 -35.40 -17.51
CA GLY A 1011 -73.01 -36.06 -16.19
C GLY A 1011 -72.01 -37.23 -16.14
N GLU A 1012 -71.43 -37.67 -17.26
CA GLU A 1012 -70.33 -38.65 -17.27
C GLU A 1012 -68.98 -37.96 -17.02
N ILE A 1013 -68.18 -38.47 -16.08
CA ILE A 1013 -66.81 -38.00 -15.84
C ILE A 1013 -65.85 -38.85 -16.66
N ALA A 1014 -64.88 -38.21 -17.32
CA ALA A 1014 -63.84 -38.91 -18.07
C ALA A 1014 -62.71 -39.36 -17.14
N GLU A 1015 -62.50 -40.67 -17.03
CA GLU A 1015 -61.36 -41.26 -16.30
C GLU A 1015 -60.02 -41.12 -17.03
N VAL A 1016 -60.08 -40.70 -18.29
CA VAL A 1016 -58.93 -40.41 -19.14
C VAL A 1016 -59.10 -39.06 -19.84
N THR A 1017 -58.03 -38.26 -19.88
CA THR A 1017 -57.98 -36.99 -20.63
C THR A 1017 -56.63 -36.83 -21.34
N ARG A 1018 -56.60 -36.02 -22.40
CA ARG A 1018 -55.37 -35.62 -23.11
C ARG A 1018 -54.94 -34.19 -22.79
N ASP A 1019 -55.86 -33.37 -22.28
CA ASP A 1019 -55.63 -31.95 -22.03
C ASP A 1019 -55.32 -31.71 -20.53
N TRP A 1020 -54.30 -30.89 -20.27
CA TRP A 1020 -53.96 -30.43 -18.92
C TRP A 1020 -55.01 -29.45 -18.40
N LEU A 1021 -55.53 -29.68 -17.18
CA LEU A 1021 -56.53 -28.80 -16.57
C LEU A 1021 -55.88 -27.76 -15.64
N SER A 1022 -56.43 -26.55 -15.61
CA SER A 1022 -55.88 -25.43 -14.83
C SER A 1022 -56.06 -25.57 -13.31
N THR A 1023 -56.71 -26.64 -12.83
CA THR A 1023 -56.87 -26.98 -11.41
C THR A 1023 -55.83 -28.00 -10.93
N TRP A 1024 -54.97 -28.46 -11.83
CA TRP A 1024 -53.98 -29.49 -11.53
C TRP A 1024 -52.64 -28.89 -11.13
N GLU A 1025 -52.06 -29.42 -10.06
CA GLU A 1025 -50.75 -29.05 -9.55
C GLU A 1025 -49.81 -30.27 -9.57
N TRP A 1026 -48.52 -30.03 -9.82
CA TRP A 1026 -47.47 -31.03 -9.67
C TRP A 1026 -46.98 -31.03 -8.22
N GLN A 1027 -47.00 -32.18 -7.56
CA GLN A 1027 -46.41 -32.35 -6.24
C GLN A 1027 -45.29 -33.39 -6.29
N ALA A 1028 -44.08 -32.96 -5.92
CA ALA A 1028 -42.94 -33.81 -5.66
C ALA A 1028 -42.94 -34.26 -4.20
N ASP A 1029 -42.57 -35.52 -3.93
CA ASP A 1029 -42.35 -36.04 -2.58
C ASP A 1029 -40.85 -36.21 -2.34
N PHE A 1030 -40.31 -35.43 -1.40
CA PHE A 1030 -38.87 -35.39 -1.09
C PHE A 1030 -38.57 -36.16 0.20
N VAL A 1031 -37.59 -37.06 0.12
CA VAL A 1031 -36.98 -37.75 1.27
C VAL A 1031 -35.47 -37.51 1.27
N ALA A 1032 -34.80 -37.74 2.41
CA ALA A 1032 -33.35 -37.56 2.56
C ALA A 1032 -32.52 -38.23 1.44
N ALA A 1033 -32.94 -39.40 0.96
CA ALA A 1033 -32.28 -40.12 -0.13
C ALA A 1033 -32.39 -39.45 -1.53
N ASN A 1034 -33.19 -38.39 -1.67
CA ASN A 1034 -33.25 -37.57 -2.89
C ASN A 1034 -32.16 -36.49 -2.94
N PHE A 1035 -31.38 -36.29 -1.88
CA PHE A 1035 -30.38 -35.23 -1.82
C PHE A 1035 -28.96 -35.76 -2.06
N GLU A 1036 -28.21 -35.06 -2.91
CA GLU A 1036 -26.80 -35.32 -3.22
C GLU A 1036 -25.95 -34.06 -2.99
N LYS A 1037 -24.62 -34.18 -2.89
CA LYS A 1037 -23.76 -33.00 -2.66
C LYS A 1037 -23.91 -32.00 -3.81
N SER A 1038 -24.11 -30.73 -3.48
CA SER A 1038 -24.35 -29.72 -4.50
C SER A 1038 -23.08 -29.33 -5.25
N THR A 1039 -23.25 -29.01 -6.55
CA THR A 1039 -22.27 -28.33 -7.39
C THR A 1039 -22.72 -26.92 -7.79
N ASP A 1040 -23.75 -26.37 -7.12
CA ASP A 1040 -24.37 -25.09 -7.44
C ASP A 1040 -23.98 -24.01 -6.41
N ASP A 1041 -23.19 -23.03 -6.83
CA ASP A 1041 -22.76 -21.88 -6.01
C ASP A 1041 -23.92 -20.94 -5.60
N TYR A 1042 -25.13 -21.09 -6.17
CA TYR A 1042 -26.31 -20.28 -5.83
C TYR A 1042 -27.18 -20.85 -4.70
N ARG A 1043 -26.87 -22.02 -4.13
CA ARG A 1043 -27.64 -22.60 -3.02
C ARG A 1043 -27.23 -22.02 -1.66
N TRP A 1044 -27.68 -20.79 -1.39
CA TRP A 1044 -27.43 -20.10 -0.11
C TRP A 1044 -28.66 -19.39 0.46
N PHE A 1045 -28.75 -19.41 1.80
CA PHE A 1045 -29.81 -18.79 2.59
C PHE A 1045 -29.54 -17.31 2.90
N SER A 1046 -28.25 -16.97 3.03
CA SER A 1046 -27.76 -15.63 3.34
C SER A 1046 -26.39 -15.43 2.69
N PHE A 1047 -26.21 -14.25 2.09
CA PHE A 1047 -24.98 -13.77 1.47
C PHE A 1047 -24.64 -12.41 2.06
N ALA A 1048 -23.44 -12.28 2.60
CA ALA A 1048 -22.85 -11.01 3.01
C ALA A 1048 -21.57 -10.77 2.22
N GLU A 1049 -21.42 -9.58 1.63
CA GLU A 1049 -20.19 -9.11 0.98
C GLU A 1049 -19.65 -7.91 1.76
N PHE A 1050 -18.33 -7.83 1.92
CA PHE A 1050 -17.66 -6.67 2.49
C PHE A 1050 -16.29 -6.40 1.85
N GLY A 1051 -15.87 -5.14 1.88
CA GLY A 1051 -14.69 -4.63 1.19
C GLY A 1051 -14.95 -4.23 -0.27
N GLY A 1052 -13.89 -3.76 -0.93
CA GLY A 1052 -13.87 -3.36 -2.33
C GLY A 1052 -14.40 -1.96 -2.62
N TYR A 1053 -13.94 -1.39 -3.73
CA TYR A 1053 -14.55 -0.19 -4.30
C TYR A 1053 -15.94 -0.54 -4.84
N GLY A 1054 -16.96 0.20 -4.39
CA GLY A 1054 -18.35 -0.01 -4.81
C GLY A 1054 -18.54 0.25 -6.31
N LEU A 1055 -19.48 -0.47 -6.93
CA LEU A 1055 -19.84 -0.26 -8.33
C LEU A 1055 -20.31 1.20 -8.53
N ASN A 1056 -19.53 1.99 -9.27
CA ASN A 1056 -19.71 3.43 -9.55
C ASN A 1056 -19.32 4.43 -8.43
N ASN A 1057 -18.10 4.35 -7.91
CA ASN A 1057 -17.50 5.36 -7.00
C ASN A 1057 -18.28 5.65 -5.70
N ALA A 1058 -19.22 4.78 -5.31
CA ALA A 1058 -19.94 4.89 -4.04
C ALA A 1058 -19.17 4.13 -2.94
N GLN A 1059 -19.10 4.70 -1.73
CA GLN A 1059 -18.35 4.17 -0.57
C GLN A 1059 -18.98 2.93 0.09
N ARG A 1060 -19.80 2.16 -0.67
CA ARG A 1060 -20.50 0.97 -0.19
C ARG A 1060 -19.52 -0.20 -0.08
N ASN A 1061 -19.14 -0.52 1.15
CA ASN A 1061 -18.20 -1.59 1.50
C ASN A 1061 -18.85 -2.68 2.39
N PHE A 1062 -20.17 -2.66 2.59
CA PHE A 1062 -20.95 -3.79 3.10
C PHE A 1062 -22.27 -3.97 2.34
N ASN A 1063 -22.60 -5.22 2.04
CA ASN A 1063 -23.82 -5.64 1.36
C ASN A 1063 -24.36 -6.95 1.99
N HIS A 1064 -25.67 -7.05 2.23
CA HIS A 1064 -26.33 -8.29 2.68
C HIS A 1064 -27.63 -8.60 1.94
N ILE A 1065 -27.76 -9.86 1.51
CA ILE A 1065 -28.88 -10.44 0.77
C ILE A 1065 -29.32 -11.73 1.45
N GLY A 1066 -30.63 -11.99 1.47
CA GLY A 1066 -31.21 -13.26 1.92
C GLY A 1066 -32.21 -13.78 0.91
N LEU A 1067 -32.87 -14.89 1.22
CA LEU A 1067 -33.92 -15.47 0.37
C LEU A 1067 -35.21 -14.63 0.34
N ASP A 1068 -35.89 -14.64 -0.79
CA ASP A 1068 -37.21 -14.06 -1.02
C ASP A 1068 -38.29 -15.03 -0.49
N ASN A 1069 -39.08 -14.59 0.48
CA ASN A 1069 -40.13 -15.39 1.10
C ASN A 1069 -41.40 -15.55 0.26
N THR A 1070 -41.47 -14.95 -0.93
CA THR A 1070 -42.58 -15.10 -1.88
C THR A 1070 -42.41 -16.27 -2.84
N TYR A 1071 -41.19 -16.81 -2.99
CA TYR A 1071 -40.87 -17.95 -3.85
C TYR A 1071 -40.33 -19.12 -3.03
N THR A 1072 -41.23 -19.88 -2.40
CA THR A 1072 -40.87 -20.96 -1.45
C THR A 1072 -40.35 -22.24 -2.10
N ASN A 1073 -40.40 -22.37 -3.44
CA ASN A 1073 -40.14 -23.64 -4.11
C ASN A 1073 -38.65 -23.92 -4.36
N HIS A 1074 -37.84 -22.88 -4.60
CA HIS A 1074 -36.41 -22.99 -4.91
C HIS A 1074 -35.64 -21.81 -4.31
N PHE A 1075 -34.30 -21.85 -4.40
CA PHE A 1075 -33.42 -20.79 -3.87
C PHE A 1075 -33.53 -19.49 -4.70
N SER A 1076 -34.52 -18.67 -4.37
CA SER A 1076 -34.73 -17.33 -4.95
C SER A 1076 -34.24 -16.25 -3.98
N HIS A 1077 -33.35 -15.38 -4.45
CA HIS A 1077 -32.69 -14.36 -3.61
C HIS A 1077 -33.37 -12.99 -3.73
N ASP A 1078 -33.58 -12.32 -2.60
CA ASP A 1078 -34.20 -11.00 -2.55
C ASP A 1078 -33.20 -9.88 -2.88
N TRP A 1079 -32.88 -9.78 -4.17
CA TRP A 1079 -32.07 -8.68 -4.73
C TRP A 1079 -32.72 -7.30 -4.55
N SER A 1080 -34.03 -7.23 -4.26
CA SER A 1080 -34.77 -5.96 -4.15
C SER A 1080 -34.59 -5.31 -2.77
N ASN A 1081 -34.56 -6.10 -1.70
CA ASN A 1081 -34.34 -5.63 -0.32
C ASN A 1081 -32.90 -5.87 0.18
N THR A 1082 -31.96 -5.73 -0.75
CA THR A 1082 -30.50 -5.73 -0.53
C THR A 1082 -30.08 -4.63 0.46
N ILE A 1083 -29.54 -5.01 1.61
CA ILE A 1083 -29.03 -4.05 2.61
C ILE A 1083 -27.65 -3.58 2.16
N ASN A 1084 -27.47 -2.28 1.96
CA ASN A 1084 -26.17 -1.68 1.63
C ASN A 1084 -25.77 -0.71 2.75
N LYS A 1085 -24.50 -0.72 3.15
CA LYS A 1085 -23.96 0.20 4.15
C LYS A 1085 -22.51 0.60 3.84
N ASP A 1086 -22.19 1.83 4.23
CA ASP A 1086 -20.83 2.37 4.23
C ASP A 1086 -20.33 2.27 5.68
N LEU A 1087 -19.34 1.39 5.92
CA LEU A 1087 -18.63 1.19 7.18
C LEU A 1087 -17.50 2.23 7.28
N VAL A 1088 -17.86 3.50 7.47
CA VAL A 1088 -16.90 4.60 7.61
C VAL A 1088 -16.36 4.62 9.04
N THR A 1089 -15.04 4.48 9.19
CA THR A 1089 -14.33 4.62 10.46
C THR A 1089 -13.03 5.42 10.29
N ASN A 1090 -12.50 5.96 11.39
CA ASN A 1090 -11.16 6.53 11.46
C ASN A 1090 -10.08 5.51 11.84
N SER A 1091 -10.48 4.31 12.25
CA SER A 1091 -9.57 3.23 12.65
C SER A 1091 -8.92 2.52 11.44
N THR A 1092 -7.75 1.91 11.66
CA THR A 1092 -6.98 1.17 10.66
C THR A 1092 -7.55 -0.22 10.38
N TRP A 1093 -8.21 -0.83 11.36
CA TRP A 1093 -8.74 -2.20 11.31
C TRP A 1093 -10.18 -2.28 11.84
N LEU A 1094 -10.91 -3.30 11.39
CA LEU A 1094 -12.27 -3.62 11.81
C LEU A 1094 -12.35 -5.10 12.21
N LYS A 1095 -12.99 -5.37 13.35
CA LYS A 1095 -13.41 -6.72 13.73
C LYS A 1095 -14.86 -6.94 13.31
N HIS A 1096 -15.09 -8.02 12.58
CA HIS A 1096 -16.39 -8.46 12.09
C HIS A 1096 -16.89 -9.62 12.94
N THR A 1097 -18.14 -9.55 13.39
CA THR A 1097 -18.80 -10.61 14.15
C THR A 1097 -20.15 -10.93 13.53
N PHE A 1098 -20.28 -12.10 12.91
CA PHE A 1098 -21.54 -12.63 12.40
C PHE A 1098 -22.05 -13.71 13.34
N GLU A 1099 -23.27 -13.58 13.85
CA GLU A 1099 -23.90 -14.54 14.75
C GLU A 1099 -25.23 -14.99 14.15
N TYR A 1100 -25.35 -16.29 13.86
CA TYR A 1100 -26.57 -16.93 13.38
C TYR A 1100 -27.18 -17.73 14.53
N THR A 1101 -28.43 -17.44 14.89
CA THR A 1101 -29.16 -18.13 15.97
C THR A 1101 -30.50 -18.64 15.48
N THR A 1102 -30.81 -19.90 15.77
CA THR A 1102 -32.09 -20.53 15.46
C THR A 1102 -33.11 -20.17 16.55
N ASP A 1103 -34.33 -19.79 16.19
CA ASP A 1103 -35.38 -19.47 17.18
C ASP A 1103 -35.78 -20.71 17.98
N ALA A 1104 -35.67 -20.63 19.32
CA ALA A 1104 -35.98 -21.71 20.24
C ALA A 1104 -37.48 -22.12 20.26
N GLN A 1105 -38.36 -21.38 19.60
CA GLN A 1105 -39.77 -21.72 19.40
C GLN A 1105 -40.10 -22.18 17.97
N ASP A 1106 -39.22 -21.94 17.00
CA ASP A 1106 -39.47 -22.20 15.58
C ASP A 1106 -38.17 -22.38 14.79
N SER A 1107 -37.78 -23.63 14.54
CA SER A 1107 -36.56 -23.97 13.83
C SER A 1107 -36.52 -23.53 12.35
N SER A 1108 -37.65 -23.06 11.79
CA SER A 1108 -37.69 -22.44 10.45
C SER A 1108 -37.23 -20.98 10.43
N LYS A 1109 -36.96 -20.38 11.61
CA LYS A 1109 -36.52 -18.99 11.75
C LYS A 1109 -35.08 -18.93 12.24
N VAL A 1110 -34.22 -18.34 11.43
CA VAL A 1110 -32.81 -18.06 11.78
C VAL A 1110 -32.63 -16.55 11.85
N ASN A 1111 -32.13 -16.04 12.97
CA ASN A 1111 -31.76 -14.63 13.11
C ASN A 1111 -30.27 -14.48 12.84
N LEU A 1112 -29.93 -13.62 11.88
CA LEU A 1112 -28.58 -13.09 11.72
C LEU A 1112 -28.45 -11.82 12.55
N SER A 1113 -27.46 -11.78 13.43
CA SER A 1113 -26.88 -10.56 13.98
C SER A 1113 -25.52 -10.32 13.35
N TYR A 1114 -25.21 -9.09 12.94
CA TYR A 1114 -23.90 -8.71 12.44
C TYR A 1114 -23.46 -7.42 13.15
N VAL A 1115 -22.28 -7.47 13.75
CA VAL A 1115 -21.68 -6.37 14.51
C VAL A 1115 -20.26 -6.12 13.98
N VAL A 1116 -19.93 -4.85 13.80
CA VAL A 1116 -18.59 -4.38 13.42
C VAL A 1116 -18.09 -3.46 14.53
N THR A 1117 -16.92 -3.78 15.09
CA THR A 1117 -16.22 -2.91 16.04
C THR A 1117 -14.89 -2.44 15.46
N ASP A 1118 -14.46 -1.25 15.85
CA ASP A 1118 -13.11 -0.76 15.58
C ASP A 1118 -12.08 -1.29 16.58
N THR A 1119 -10.85 -0.80 16.45
CA THR A 1119 -9.68 -1.14 17.28
C THR A 1119 -9.80 -0.71 18.74
N GLU A 1120 -10.71 0.20 19.08
CA GLU A 1120 -11.00 0.60 20.47
C GLU A 1120 -12.17 -0.21 21.06
N GLY A 1121 -12.75 -1.13 20.27
CA GLY A 1121 -13.94 -1.91 20.63
C GLY A 1121 -15.25 -1.11 20.50
N VAL A 1122 -15.23 0.06 19.86
CA VAL A 1122 -16.43 0.87 19.63
C VAL A 1122 -17.22 0.31 18.46
N GLU A 1123 -18.54 0.23 18.61
CA GLU A 1123 -19.45 -0.28 17.58
C GLU A 1123 -19.56 0.72 16.41
N VAL A 1124 -19.03 0.32 15.24
CA VAL A 1124 -19.10 1.09 13.98
C VAL A 1124 -20.43 0.82 13.26
N TYR A 1125 -20.91 -0.43 13.34
CA TYR A 1125 -22.17 -0.83 12.72
C TYR A 1125 -22.78 -2.04 13.43
N ASN A 1126 -24.10 -2.07 13.53
CA ASN A 1126 -24.87 -3.26 13.87
C ASN A 1126 -26.03 -3.49 12.90
N MET A 1127 -26.45 -4.73 12.77
CA MET A 1127 -27.75 -5.10 12.22
C MET A 1127 -28.26 -6.40 12.82
N THR A 1128 -29.57 -6.57 12.83
CA THR A 1128 -30.22 -7.86 13.10
C THR A 1128 -31.31 -8.09 12.07
N LYS A 1129 -31.35 -9.27 11.46
CA LYS A 1129 -32.31 -9.63 10.40
C LYS A 1129 -32.76 -11.09 10.57
N ALA A 1130 -34.07 -11.30 10.59
CA ALA A 1130 -34.63 -12.63 10.42
C ALA A 1130 -34.40 -13.09 8.97
N LEU A 1131 -33.84 -14.28 8.82
CA LEU A 1131 -33.61 -14.95 7.56
C LEU A 1131 -34.74 -15.95 7.32
N PHE A 1132 -35.23 -15.99 6.08
CA PHE A 1132 -36.10 -17.05 5.60
C PHE A 1132 -35.22 -18.23 5.17
N VAL A 1133 -35.45 -19.42 5.74
CA VAL A 1133 -34.75 -20.66 5.36
C VAL A 1133 -35.69 -21.79 4.92
N ASP A 1134 -37.00 -21.56 4.97
CA ASP A 1134 -38.07 -22.54 4.78
C ASP A 1134 -38.41 -22.74 3.29
N VAL A 1135 -37.40 -23.12 2.48
CA VAL A 1135 -37.54 -23.42 1.05
C VAL A 1135 -37.76 -24.91 0.85
N PHE A 1136 -38.73 -25.28 0.01
CA PHE A 1136 -39.15 -26.66 -0.24
C PHE A 1136 -38.02 -27.56 -0.76
N GLU A 1137 -37.11 -27.03 -1.57
CA GLU A 1137 -35.90 -27.74 -2.03
C GLU A 1137 -34.73 -27.72 -1.04
N ALA A 1138 -34.86 -27.17 0.18
CA ALA A 1138 -33.74 -27.06 1.12
C ALA A 1138 -33.53 -28.34 1.93
N SER A 1139 -32.31 -28.87 1.91
CA SER A 1139 -32.01 -30.20 2.46
C SER A 1139 -32.16 -30.32 3.97
N TRP A 1140 -32.04 -29.20 4.71
CA TRP A 1140 -32.08 -29.18 6.18
C TRP A 1140 -33.40 -29.70 6.76
N GLN A 1141 -34.51 -29.50 6.04
CA GLN A 1141 -35.83 -29.99 6.45
C GLN A 1141 -35.88 -31.54 6.49
N TYR A 1142 -35.16 -32.17 5.56
CA TYR A 1142 -35.19 -33.63 5.33
C TYR A 1142 -34.10 -34.38 6.09
N PHE A 1143 -33.00 -33.72 6.46
CA PHE A 1143 -31.92 -34.30 7.27
C PHE A 1143 -32.11 -34.16 8.79
N THR A 1144 -33.26 -33.67 9.27
CA THR A 1144 -33.56 -33.54 10.72
C THR A 1144 -33.46 -34.85 11.52
N ALA A 1145 -33.59 -35.99 10.86
CA ALA A 1145 -33.47 -37.33 11.45
C ALA A 1145 -32.25 -38.14 10.94
N ASP A 1146 -31.39 -37.56 10.10
CA ASP A 1146 -30.15 -38.20 9.67
C ASP A 1146 -29.05 -37.97 10.72
N ASP A 1147 -28.25 -38.99 11.03
CA ASP A 1147 -27.19 -38.88 12.04
C ASP A 1147 -25.91 -38.22 11.49
N ALA A 1148 -25.63 -38.32 10.18
CA ALA A 1148 -24.37 -37.96 9.55
C ALA A 1148 -24.44 -36.73 8.62
N GLN A 1149 -25.63 -36.30 8.18
CA GLN A 1149 -25.83 -35.17 7.27
C GLN A 1149 -26.51 -33.98 7.97
N GLY A 1150 -26.28 -32.77 7.45
CA GLY A 1150 -26.96 -31.55 7.88
C GLY A 1150 -27.05 -30.52 6.75
N GLY A 1151 -28.18 -29.82 6.66
CA GLY A 1151 -28.48 -28.98 5.51
C GLY A 1151 -28.02 -27.52 5.60
N PHE A 1152 -27.15 -27.18 6.56
CA PHE A 1152 -26.51 -25.88 6.64
C PHE A 1152 -24.97 -26.01 6.55
N GLY A 1153 -24.34 -25.02 5.93
CA GLY A 1153 -22.89 -24.84 5.92
C GLY A 1153 -22.51 -23.35 6.01
N LEU A 1154 -21.29 -23.08 6.46
CA LEU A 1154 -20.71 -21.74 6.50
C LEU A 1154 -19.49 -21.71 5.59
N GLN A 1155 -19.46 -20.78 4.63
CA GLN A 1155 -18.36 -20.60 3.69
C GLN A 1155 -17.92 -19.15 3.64
N LEU A 1156 -16.61 -18.91 3.71
CA LEU A 1156 -15.99 -17.60 3.50
C LEU A 1156 -15.13 -17.67 2.24
N SER A 1157 -15.28 -16.72 1.32
CA SER A 1157 -14.51 -16.66 0.06
C SER A 1157 -13.96 -15.27 -0.22
N ILE A 1158 -12.91 -15.24 -1.05
CA ILE A 1158 -12.28 -14.03 -1.60
C ILE A 1158 -12.73 -13.91 -3.05
N GLU A 1159 -13.32 -12.77 -3.42
CA GLU A 1159 -13.91 -12.54 -4.75
C GLU A 1159 -13.45 -11.20 -5.37
N ASN A 1160 -13.36 -11.17 -6.71
CA ASN A 1160 -13.03 -10.03 -7.58
C ASN A 1160 -11.56 -9.55 -7.56
N ASN A 1161 -11.24 -8.65 -8.49
CA ASN A 1161 -9.89 -8.11 -8.72
C ASN A 1161 -9.52 -7.09 -7.64
N GLY A 1162 -8.85 -7.53 -6.57
CA GLY A 1162 -8.24 -6.64 -5.58
C GLY A 1162 -7.55 -7.42 -4.47
N SER A 1163 -6.45 -6.89 -3.94
CA SER A 1163 -5.72 -7.56 -2.87
C SER A 1163 -6.49 -7.50 -1.55
N THR A 1164 -6.42 -8.56 -0.75
CA THR A 1164 -7.10 -8.63 0.55
C THR A 1164 -6.14 -8.99 1.69
N SER A 1165 -6.58 -8.72 2.93
CA SER A 1165 -5.89 -9.14 4.14
C SER A 1165 -6.93 -9.53 5.20
N ILE A 1166 -6.67 -10.61 5.93
CA ILE A 1166 -7.55 -11.14 6.99
C ILE A 1166 -6.71 -11.64 8.17
N ASP A 1167 -7.26 -11.52 9.37
CA ASP A 1167 -6.68 -12.05 10.60
C ASP A 1167 -7.75 -12.58 11.59
N ASN A 1168 -7.32 -13.25 12.66
CA ASN A 1168 -8.14 -13.72 13.79
C ASN A 1168 -9.42 -14.48 13.39
N LEU A 1169 -9.33 -15.36 12.38
CA LEU A 1169 -10.50 -16.08 11.85
C LEU A 1169 -10.92 -17.20 12.80
N LYS A 1170 -12.11 -17.07 13.39
CA LYS A 1170 -12.61 -17.97 14.44
C LYS A 1170 -14.08 -18.32 14.22
N VAL A 1171 -14.44 -19.57 14.52
CA VAL A 1171 -15.81 -20.08 14.48
C VAL A 1171 -16.15 -20.75 15.81
N THR A 1172 -17.26 -20.34 16.40
CA THR A 1172 -17.76 -20.85 17.69
C THR A 1172 -19.16 -21.45 17.50
N ASP A 1173 -19.36 -22.70 17.90
CA ASP A 1173 -20.69 -23.29 18.13
C ASP A 1173 -21.24 -22.76 19.45
N LEU A 1174 -22.36 -22.05 19.39
CA LEU A 1174 -22.99 -21.42 20.54
C LEU A 1174 -23.78 -22.40 21.41
N THR A 1175 -23.95 -23.64 20.96
CA THR A 1175 -24.57 -24.72 21.74
C THR A 1175 -23.58 -25.46 22.65
N ASP A 1176 -22.28 -25.36 22.38
CA ASP A 1176 -21.21 -26.07 23.11
C ASP A 1176 -20.33 -25.11 23.96
N LEU A 1177 -20.83 -23.90 24.30
CA LEU A 1177 -20.09 -22.90 25.09
C LEU A 1177 -19.66 -23.38 26.49
N ASP A 1178 -20.40 -24.35 27.06
CA ASP A 1178 -20.09 -24.94 28.37
C ASP A 1178 -18.94 -25.98 28.31
N ASN A 1179 -18.41 -26.29 27.12
CA ASN A 1179 -17.29 -27.21 26.93
C ASN A 1179 -15.99 -26.60 27.47
N VAL A 1180 -15.49 -27.16 28.57
CA VAL A 1180 -14.35 -26.60 29.33
C VAL A 1180 -13.02 -26.65 28.56
N ASP A 1181 -12.91 -27.54 27.56
CA ASP A 1181 -11.68 -27.75 26.79
C ASP A 1181 -11.60 -26.88 25.53
N THR A 1182 -12.75 -26.42 24.98
CA THR A 1182 -12.83 -25.67 23.72
C THR A 1182 -13.56 -24.32 23.81
N GLY A 1183 -14.42 -24.11 24.81
CA GLY A 1183 -15.32 -22.95 24.90
C GLY A 1183 -16.27 -22.83 23.69
N GLY A 1184 -16.64 -23.95 23.08
CA GLY A 1184 -17.42 -24.01 21.84
C GLY A 1184 -16.65 -23.66 20.56
N VAL A 1185 -15.34 -23.40 20.61
CA VAL A 1185 -14.55 -23.06 19.42
C VAL A 1185 -14.32 -24.32 18.58
N ILE A 1186 -14.81 -24.31 17.33
CA ILE A 1186 -14.70 -25.43 16.39
C ILE A 1186 -13.67 -25.19 15.28
N PHE A 1187 -13.31 -23.92 15.04
CA PHE A 1187 -12.26 -23.51 14.10
C PHE A 1187 -11.59 -22.22 14.57
N SER A 1188 -10.26 -22.10 14.40
CA SER A 1188 -9.48 -20.88 14.65
C SER A 1188 -8.18 -20.87 13.85
N SER A 1189 -7.85 -19.75 13.20
CA SER A 1189 -6.53 -19.45 12.60
C SER A 1189 -6.12 -18.01 12.89
N GLU A 1190 -4.91 -17.85 13.39
CA GLU A 1190 -4.20 -16.57 13.59
C GLU A 1190 -3.14 -16.33 12.48
N PHE A 1191 -3.11 -17.19 11.44
CA PHE A 1191 -2.29 -17.07 10.22
C PHE A 1191 -0.77 -16.83 10.39
N THR A 1192 -0.23 -17.07 11.59
CA THR A 1192 1.20 -16.94 11.95
C THR A 1192 2.17 -17.63 10.99
N ASN A 1193 1.74 -18.68 10.27
CA ASN A 1193 2.56 -19.41 9.29
C ASN A 1193 1.96 -19.35 7.86
N GLY A 1194 1.06 -18.40 7.60
CA GLY A 1194 0.46 -18.14 6.29
C GLY A 1194 -0.89 -18.81 6.14
N ASN A 1195 -1.22 -19.24 4.92
CA ASN A 1195 -2.55 -19.75 4.61
C ASN A 1195 -2.93 -21.03 5.38
N GLU A 1196 -1.96 -21.76 5.96
CA GLU A 1196 -2.21 -22.92 6.85
C GLU A 1196 -3.07 -24.06 6.24
N GLY A 1197 -3.36 -24.01 4.93
CA GLY A 1197 -4.31 -24.88 4.23
C GLY A 1197 -5.78 -24.45 4.37
N VAL A 1198 -6.06 -23.32 5.02
CA VAL A 1198 -7.41 -22.79 5.32
C VAL A 1198 -8.16 -22.43 4.05
N PHE A 1199 -7.64 -21.50 3.25
CA PHE A 1199 -8.26 -21.13 1.98
C PHE A 1199 -7.73 -22.01 0.84
N VAL A 1200 -8.64 -22.66 0.12
CA VAL A 1200 -8.33 -23.43 -1.08
C VAL A 1200 -8.50 -22.54 -2.31
N LYS A 1201 -7.48 -22.49 -3.19
CA LYS A 1201 -7.56 -21.79 -4.47
C LYS A 1201 -8.57 -22.49 -5.37
N VAL A 1202 -9.53 -21.77 -5.92
CA VAL A 1202 -10.51 -22.32 -6.86
C VAL A 1202 -9.80 -22.55 -8.20
N GLN A 1203 -9.84 -23.77 -8.72
CA GLN A 1203 -9.43 -24.04 -10.10
C GLN A 1203 -10.63 -23.76 -11.01
N ASN A 1204 -10.45 -22.82 -11.95
CA ASN A 1204 -11.39 -22.55 -13.05
C ASN A 1204 -11.38 -23.69 -14.09
#